data_AF-A0A2B4R4V3-F1
#
_entry.id   AF-A0A2B4R4V3-F1
#
_cell.length_a   1.000
_cell.length_b   1.000
_cell.length_c   1.000
_cell.angle_alpha   90.00
_cell.angle_beta   90.00
_cell.angle_gamma   90.00
#
_symmetry.space_group_name_H-M   'P 1'
#
loop_
_entity.id
_entity.type
_entity.pdbx_description
1 polymer ?
#
loop_
_entity_poly.entity_id
_entity_poly.type
_entity_poly.pdbx_seq_one_letter_code
_entity_poly.pdbx_strand_id
1 'polypeptide(L)'
;MSFTWFNVNSSLDNQKIKYSKDNGSTYTEITLPAGVWTYKSFSEYIKSQTKIGDKTYPITLISDDRIFRVEITLANNYKLDLRGSNFNEVIRFEKVVLSSGTHIGPKMPNLSQDTDIINSHCDLIDHSTVDGQEKDIIICSFSTSVLNPSYSFTLEPKRVTYSPTFTTIYLNWFCVFIIITTNDFITVPTINLHCQETLGMESGTITEEQISVSSREQNVGKSVRLHHTGKTWVADRNRLNQWLQLDLRAQHTKVTRVATQGSSQKNHRVKKYKLQYSNYGVRFQYYREQGQTIAKEFNGNTDESSVVYHDLHPPITARYIRFLPVELKKNTISMRVELYGCRKECGRFLGMQSGEISEEQLGTSSERDSNHSANQGRLHYVHSDKTGSWAAASNDANPWLQVDLVILHTKVTHVATQGSDGHQREWVTKYNLLYGNDTERFYNYTIPRQDTAKVFYGNTDQNTVVYHDLNPPITARYIRFKPVEWQDWISMRVELYGCVQEFTAVFTNLGKNGSQGPHAVGSHYTGQDHDGQVRVSNGTQLWTVPRTGEYRIEAIGASGGYGKESDIKNGGRGARMIGNFNLTKGEIIHVLVGQKGRRGNINRKTAGGGGGTFVVRGSNTPLIIAGGGGGIRNMSKQHLGCDASINTTGNAGYNTLLGTGGSSRRGGNTPDDHKSGGGGGGFLSNGKTAPGNNGPSGKGGKGYLQGGEGGEYQGGFGGGGGLYKSNKGAGGGGGYSGGNGGGKKGESCGGGGGSFNNGTNQQNECCYNSNEHGRVIITFIQ
;
A
#
# COMPACT_ATOMS: atom_id res chain seq x y z
N MET A 1 13.74 10.84 -24.10
CA MET A 1 12.39 10.67 -23.53
C MET A 1 11.36 11.09 -24.57
N SER A 2 10.55 10.14 -25.05
CA SER A 2 9.33 10.41 -25.79
C SER A 2 8.11 10.18 -24.88
N PHE A 3 7.00 10.85 -25.16
CA PHE A 3 5.71 10.70 -24.49
C PHE A 3 4.62 10.72 -25.55
N THR A 4 3.54 9.97 -25.36
CA THR A 4 2.36 10.08 -26.22
C THR A 4 1.46 11.20 -25.71
N TRP A 5 1.00 12.03 -26.63
CA TRP A 5 0.04 13.08 -26.37
C TRP A 5 -1.27 12.75 -27.09
N PHE A 6 -2.29 12.33 -26.35
CA PHE A 6 -3.63 12.18 -26.87
C PHE A 6 -4.56 12.94 -25.95
N ASN A 7 -5.36 13.86 -26.51
CA ASN A 7 -6.38 14.50 -25.71
C ASN A 7 -7.50 13.49 -25.43
N VAL A 8 -7.44 12.85 -24.26
CA VAL A 8 -8.35 11.77 -23.84
C VAL A 8 -9.77 12.31 -23.64
N ASN A 9 -9.92 13.62 -23.39
CA ASN A 9 -11.20 14.29 -23.25
C ASN A 9 -11.11 15.75 -23.71
N SER A 10 -11.88 16.10 -24.74
CA SER A 10 -11.98 17.46 -25.28
C SER A 10 -12.29 18.54 -24.25
N SER A 11 -12.85 18.19 -23.08
CA SER A 11 -13.13 19.11 -21.98
C SER A 11 -11.93 19.46 -21.09
N LEU A 12 -10.78 18.77 -21.22
CA LEU A 12 -9.59 19.00 -20.38
C LEU A 12 -8.66 20.10 -20.92
N ASP A 13 -8.78 20.44 -22.21
CA ASP A 13 -8.02 21.48 -22.91
C ASP A 13 -6.49 21.43 -22.68
N ASN A 14 -5.93 20.29 -22.28
CA ASN A 14 -4.51 20.17 -21.95
C ASN A 14 -3.59 20.42 -23.15
N GLN A 15 -4.10 20.27 -24.38
CA GLN A 15 -3.42 20.43 -25.67
C GLN A 15 -3.35 21.86 -26.20
N LYS A 16 -3.93 22.82 -25.49
CA LYS A 16 -3.98 24.22 -25.94
C LYS A 16 -3.00 25.08 -25.17
N ILE A 17 -2.36 26.00 -25.88
CA ILE A 17 -1.47 27.01 -25.30
C ILE A 17 -1.80 28.34 -25.94
N LYS A 18 -1.84 29.42 -25.16
CA LYS A 18 -2.06 30.77 -25.68
C LYS A 18 -0.80 31.59 -25.54
N TYR A 19 -0.46 32.34 -26.58
CA TYR A 19 0.65 33.29 -26.53
C TYR A 19 0.26 34.63 -27.15
N SER A 20 0.90 35.69 -26.70
CA SER A 20 0.69 37.05 -27.19
C SER A 20 1.97 37.58 -27.81
N LYS A 21 1.82 38.34 -28.90
CA LYS A 21 2.91 39.03 -29.62
C LYS A 21 3.02 40.53 -29.27
N ASP A 22 2.05 41.05 -28.52
CA ASP A 22 1.82 42.48 -28.27
C ASP A 22 1.66 42.78 -26.76
N ASN A 23 2.50 42.10 -25.96
CA ASN A 23 2.58 42.25 -24.50
C ASN A 23 1.24 41.99 -23.76
N GLY A 24 0.41 41.09 -24.30
CA GLY A 24 -0.84 40.63 -23.70
C GLY A 24 -2.08 41.39 -24.16
N SER A 25 -1.99 42.19 -25.22
CA SER A 25 -3.15 42.92 -25.76
C SER A 25 -4.04 42.01 -26.62
N THR A 26 -3.44 41.08 -27.36
CA THR A 26 -4.10 40.00 -28.10
C THR A 26 -3.39 38.66 -27.89
N TYR A 27 -4.16 37.57 -27.88
CA TYR A 27 -3.64 36.20 -27.69
C TYR A 27 -3.99 35.33 -28.88
N THR A 28 -3.00 34.57 -29.36
CA THR A 28 -3.13 33.52 -30.36
C THR A 28 -3.07 32.16 -29.68
N GLU A 29 -3.96 31.25 -30.05
CA GLU A 29 -3.99 29.88 -29.54
C GLU A 29 -3.21 28.92 -30.46
N ILE A 30 -2.44 28.02 -29.85
CA ILE A 30 -1.76 26.90 -30.48
C ILE A 30 -2.39 25.63 -29.94
N THR A 31 -2.79 24.73 -30.83
CA THR A 31 -3.30 23.40 -30.47
C THR A 31 -2.28 22.34 -30.87
N LEU A 32 -1.87 21.52 -29.92
CA LEU A 32 -0.94 20.41 -30.14
C LEU A 32 -1.68 19.22 -30.77
N PRO A 33 -1.26 18.71 -31.94
CA PRO A 33 -1.87 17.54 -32.52
C PRO A 33 -1.61 16.29 -31.68
N ALA A 34 -2.55 15.35 -31.74
CA ALA A 34 -2.38 14.04 -31.13
C ALA A 34 -1.23 13.28 -31.80
N GLY A 35 -0.34 12.66 -31.02
CA GLY A 35 0.82 11.97 -31.56
C GLY A 35 1.89 11.62 -30.52
N VAL A 36 3.00 11.05 -30.98
CA VAL A 36 4.17 10.78 -30.15
C VAL A 36 5.10 11.98 -30.19
N TRP A 37 5.44 12.52 -29.03
CA TRP A 37 6.26 13.71 -28.87
C TRP A 37 7.54 13.39 -28.12
N THR A 38 8.64 14.02 -28.50
CA THR A 38 9.83 14.15 -27.66
C THR A 38 9.91 15.58 -27.18
N TYR A 39 10.66 15.88 -26.11
CA TYR A 39 10.94 17.28 -25.74
C TYR A 39 11.48 18.10 -26.92
N LYS A 40 12.27 17.47 -27.80
CA LYS A 40 12.83 18.08 -29.01
C LYS A 40 11.74 18.37 -30.06
N SER A 41 10.97 17.37 -30.48
CA SER A 41 9.93 17.57 -31.50
C SER A 41 8.79 18.48 -31.00
N PHE A 42 8.54 18.46 -29.69
CA PHE A 42 7.60 19.36 -29.03
C PHE A 42 8.06 20.82 -29.09
N SER A 43 9.33 21.07 -28.75
CA SER A 43 9.95 22.39 -28.90
C SER A 43 9.93 22.87 -30.36
N GLU A 44 10.29 21.99 -31.29
CA GLU A 44 10.30 22.29 -32.73
C GLU A 44 8.91 22.67 -33.26
N TYR A 45 7.86 22.01 -32.78
CA TYR A 45 6.49 22.37 -33.14
C TYR A 45 6.10 23.76 -32.61
N ILE A 46 6.33 24.06 -31.34
CA ILE A 46 6.04 25.40 -30.80
C ILE A 46 6.86 26.48 -31.53
N LYS A 47 8.11 26.19 -31.86
CA LYS A 47 8.96 27.05 -32.69
C LYS A 47 8.36 27.27 -34.08
N SER A 48 7.82 26.23 -34.72
CA SER A 48 7.16 26.35 -36.03
C SER A 48 5.91 27.24 -35.97
N GLN A 49 5.13 27.14 -34.89
CA GLN A 49 3.87 27.90 -34.70
C GLN A 49 4.10 29.35 -34.29
N THR A 50 5.30 29.68 -33.80
CA THR A 50 5.64 31.00 -33.29
C THR A 50 6.71 31.72 -34.11
N LYS A 51 7.24 31.09 -35.18
CA LYS A 51 8.36 31.57 -36.00
C LYS A 51 8.14 32.99 -36.56
N ILE A 52 9.20 33.80 -36.54
CA ILE A 52 9.23 35.14 -37.17
C ILE A 52 10.49 35.25 -38.04
N GLY A 53 10.33 35.20 -39.36
CA GLY A 53 11.46 35.11 -40.30
C GLY A 53 12.19 33.76 -40.20
N ASP A 54 13.41 33.66 -40.74
CA ASP A 54 14.03 32.34 -40.94
C ASP A 54 14.71 31.72 -39.73
N LYS A 55 15.08 32.50 -38.72
CA LYS A 55 15.83 32.03 -37.54
C LYS A 55 15.35 32.56 -36.18
N THR A 56 14.22 33.28 -36.14
CA THR A 56 13.73 33.86 -34.88
C THR A 56 12.57 33.04 -34.32
N TYR A 57 12.74 32.55 -33.09
CA TYR A 57 11.77 31.75 -32.36
C TYR A 57 11.42 32.43 -31.03
N PRO A 58 10.32 33.21 -30.98
CA PRO A 58 10.00 34.03 -29.83
C PRO A 58 9.56 33.22 -28.59
N ILE A 59 9.23 31.95 -28.78
CA ILE A 59 8.95 31.00 -27.70
C ILE A 59 9.79 29.76 -27.93
N THR A 60 10.67 29.46 -26.99
CA THR A 60 11.52 28.27 -27.02
C THR A 60 11.36 27.50 -25.73
N LEU A 61 11.11 26.20 -25.84
CA LEU A 61 11.04 25.29 -24.70
C LEU A 61 12.22 24.33 -24.78
N ILE A 62 12.98 24.19 -23.71
CA ILE A 62 14.13 23.29 -23.63
C ILE A 62 13.97 22.46 -22.37
N SER A 63 14.20 21.15 -22.48
CA SER A 63 14.40 20.31 -21.30
C SER A 63 15.84 20.46 -20.85
N ASP A 64 16.09 20.88 -19.61
CA ASP A 64 17.41 20.76 -19.01
C ASP A 64 17.54 19.36 -18.41
N ASP A 65 18.23 18.50 -19.15
CA ASP A 65 18.41 17.09 -18.82
C ASP A 65 19.25 16.85 -17.55
N ARG A 66 19.90 17.90 -17.01
CA ARG A 66 20.69 17.81 -15.76
C ARG A 66 19.82 17.98 -14.51
N ILE A 67 18.76 18.79 -14.62
CA ILE A 67 17.85 19.10 -13.51
C ILE A 67 16.43 18.56 -13.73
N PHE A 68 16.20 17.90 -14.87
CA PHE A 68 14.93 17.32 -15.30
C PHE A 68 13.77 18.34 -15.25
N ARG A 69 14.01 19.58 -15.68
CA ARG A 69 13.00 20.67 -15.69
C ARG A 69 12.87 21.27 -17.07
N VAL A 70 11.71 21.85 -17.36
CA VAL A 70 11.48 22.61 -18.59
C VAL A 70 11.89 24.06 -18.38
N GLU A 71 12.74 24.56 -19.26
CA GLU A 71 13.10 25.95 -19.41
C GLU A 71 12.29 26.56 -20.56
N ILE A 72 11.61 27.67 -20.30
CA ILE A 72 10.85 28.44 -21.30
C ILE A 72 11.53 29.79 -21.48
N THR A 73 11.99 30.07 -22.69
CA THR A 73 12.58 31.35 -23.07
C THR A 73 11.62 32.12 -23.96
N LEU A 74 11.24 33.32 -23.52
CA LEU A 74 10.33 34.23 -24.20
C LEU A 74 11.04 35.49 -24.65
N ALA A 75 10.87 35.85 -25.92
CA ALA A 75 11.39 37.10 -26.47
C ALA A 75 10.70 38.34 -25.85
N ASN A 76 11.33 39.51 -26.04
CA ASN A 76 10.78 40.79 -25.58
C ASN A 76 9.42 41.06 -26.21
N ASN A 77 8.45 41.51 -25.40
CA ASN A 77 7.05 41.80 -25.75
C ASN A 77 6.16 40.55 -26.00
N TYR A 78 6.68 39.34 -25.77
CA TYR A 78 5.87 38.11 -25.82
C TYR A 78 5.40 37.70 -24.42
N LYS A 79 4.19 37.14 -24.37
CA LYS A 79 3.64 36.49 -23.17
C LYS A 79 3.14 35.09 -23.50
N LEU A 80 3.33 34.15 -22.58
CA LEU A 80 2.77 32.80 -22.63
C LEU A 80 1.74 32.64 -21.52
N ASP A 81 0.47 32.44 -21.86
CA ASP A 81 -0.61 32.26 -20.89
C ASP A 81 -0.85 30.78 -20.63
N LEU A 82 -0.48 30.33 -19.43
CA LEU A 82 -0.66 28.96 -18.96
C LEU A 82 -1.92 28.79 -18.09
N ARG A 83 -2.74 29.83 -17.91
CA ARG A 83 -3.96 29.78 -17.08
C ARG A 83 -5.15 29.19 -17.82
N GLY A 84 -5.19 29.40 -19.14
CA GLY A 84 -6.33 29.07 -20.01
C GLY A 84 -6.41 27.61 -20.42
N SER A 85 -5.49 26.76 -19.99
CA SER A 85 -5.47 25.32 -20.25
C SER A 85 -4.86 24.55 -19.07
N ASN A 86 -4.97 23.23 -19.08
CA ASN A 86 -4.26 22.36 -18.13
C ASN A 86 -2.86 21.97 -18.63
N PHE A 87 -2.36 22.62 -19.69
CA PHE A 87 -1.01 22.39 -20.21
C PHE A 87 0.08 22.65 -19.13
N ASN A 88 -0.17 23.60 -18.24
CA ASN A 88 0.74 23.93 -17.14
C ASN A 88 1.00 22.73 -16.20
N GLU A 89 0.02 21.85 -16.01
CA GLU A 89 0.12 20.70 -15.10
C GLU A 89 1.09 19.64 -15.64
N VAL A 90 1.14 19.51 -16.96
CA VAL A 90 2.00 18.58 -17.69
C VAL A 90 3.47 18.97 -17.57
N ILE A 91 3.78 20.22 -17.91
CA ILE A 91 5.15 20.76 -17.81
C ILE A 91 5.49 21.26 -16.40
N ARG A 92 4.55 21.10 -15.45
CA ARG A 92 4.68 21.39 -14.02
C ARG A 92 5.02 22.85 -13.69
N PHE A 93 4.42 23.77 -14.43
CA PHE A 93 4.35 25.19 -14.09
C PHE A 93 3.06 25.51 -13.32
N GLU A 94 3.12 26.54 -12.48
CA GLU A 94 1.90 27.12 -11.89
C GLU A 94 1.01 27.73 -13.00
N LYS A 95 -0.29 27.87 -12.74
CA LYS A 95 -1.20 28.58 -13.65
C LYS A 95 -0.88 30.08 -13.63
N VAL A 96 0.04 30.50 -14.50
CA VAL A 96 0.57 31.86 -14.55
C VAL A 96 0.74 32.35 -15.99
N VAL A 97 0.86 33.66 -16.19
CA VAL A 97 1.31 34.25 -17.45
C VAL A 97 2.80 34.51 -17.36
N LEU A 98 3.59 33.82 -18.17
CA LEU A 98 5.02 34.07 -18.27
C LEU A 98 5.26 35.28 -19.18
N SER A 99 6.14 36.19 -18.75
CA SER A 99 6.57 37.38 -19.49
C SER A 99 7.97 37.19 -20.09
N SER A 100 8.50 38.18 -20.82
CA SER A 100 9.84 38.12 -21.43
C SER A 100 10.94 37.63 -20.47
N GLY A 101 11.89 36.86 -20.99
CA GLY A 101 13.00 36.25 -20.23
C GLY A 101 12.94 34.72 -20.18
N THR A 102 13.84 34.14 -19.38
CA THR A 102 13.97 32.70 -19.16
C THR A 102 13.27 32.29 -17.87
N HIS A 103 12.41 31.27 -17.95
CA HIS A 103 11.64 30.73 -16.82
C HIS A 103 11.92 29.25 -16.68
N ILE A 104 12.31 28.81 -15.47
CA ILE A 104 12.61 27.41 -15.18
C ILE A 104 11.45 26.80 -14.38
N GLY A 105 10.99 25.62 -14.80
CA GLY A 105 9.91 24.91 -14.13
C GLY A 105 10.21 24.64 -12.65
N PRO A 106 9.24 24.83 -11.73
CA PRO A 106 9.44 24.64 -10.29
C PRO A 106 9.60 23.15 -9.90
N LYS A 107 9.11 22.22 -10.72
CA LYS A 107 9.15 20.77 -10.47
C LYS A 107 9.49 20.02 -11.76
N MET A 108 9.88 18.75 -11.61
CA MET A 108 10.09 17.85 -12.75
C MET A 108 8.76 17.61 -13.48
N PRO A 109 8.67 17.84 -14.81
CA PRO A 109 7.48 17.61 -15.61
C PRO A 109 6.88 16.21 -15.41
N ASN A 110 5.54 16.11 -15.40
CA ASN A 110 4.84 14.83 -15.26
C ASN A 110 4.18 14.46 -16.59
N LEU A 111 5.02 14.13 -17.57
CA LEU A 111 4.60 13.76 -18.92
C LEU A 111 4.04 12.33 -19.03
N SER A 112 3.96 11.60 -17.91
CA SER A 112 3.50 10.21 -17.83
C SER A 112 2.02 10.07 -17.47
N GLN A 113 1.27 11.18 -17.34
CA GLN A 113 -0.06 11.10 -16.75
C GLN A 113 -1.13 10.47 -17.64
N ASP A 114 -0.84 10.10 -18.90
CA ASP A 114 -1.70 9.22 -19.70
C ASP A 114 -0.90 8.56 -20.83
N THR A 115 -0.36 7.37 -20.59
CA THR A 115 0.26 6.58 -21.66
C THR A 115 0.05 5.09 -21.41
N ASP A 116 -1.08 4.57 -21.89
CA ASP A 116 -1.35 3.14 -21.93
C ASP A 116 -0.59 2.39 -23.04
N ILE A 117 0.32 3.04 -23.78
CA ILE A 117 1.07 2.40 -24.88
C ILE A 117 2.48 3.01 -24.99
N ILE A 118 3.53 2.19 -24.82
CA ILE A 118 4.91 2.54 -25.17
C ILE A 118 5.18 2.04 -26.60
N ASN A 119 5.54 2.94 -27.52
CA ASN A 119 6.00 2.59 -28.87
C ASN A 119 7.53 2.56 -28.89
N SER A 120 8.14 1.42 -29.19
CA SER A 120 9.59 1.31 -29.40
C SER A 120 9.89 1.14 -30.88
N HIS A 121 10.68 2.06 -31.43
CA HIS A 121 11.27 1.95 -32.76
C HIS A 121 12.41 0.93 -32.68
N CYS A 122 12.38 -0.11 -33.53
CA CYS A 122 13.46 -1.06 -33.64
C CYS A 122 14.01 -1.00 -35.06
N ASP A 123 15.12 -0.30 -35.25
CA ASP A 123 15.80 -0.16 -36.56
C ASP A 123 16.50 -1.46 -37.03
N LEU A 124 16.08 -2.63 -36.52
CA LEU A 124 16.77 -3.92 -36.65
C LEU A 124 15.91 -5.02 -37.29
N ILE A 125 14.71 -4.71 -37.78
CA ILE A 125 13.80 -5.70 -38.37
C ILE A 125 13.30 -5.18 -39.71
N ASP A 126 13.90 -5.69 -40.79
CA ASP A 126 13.38 -5.52 -42.14
C ASP A 126 12.21 -6.50 -42.33
N HIS A 127 11.08 -6.03 -42.87
CA HIS A 127 9.88 -6.80 -43.26
C HIS A 127 8.94 -7.34 -42.16
N SER A 128 8.56 -6.52 -41.17
CA SER A 128 7.41 -6.85 -40.30
C SER A 128 6.09 -6.33 -40.90
N THR A 129 5.01 -7.11 -40.81
CA THR A 129 3.66 -6.70 -41.27
C THR A 129 2.70 -6.55 -40.11
N VAL A 130 1.99 -5.42 -40.05
CA VAL A 130 0.88 -5.15 -39.14
C VAL A 130 -0.35 -4.83 -39.98
N ASP A 131 -1.44 -5.57 -39.79
CA ASP A 131 -2.67 -5.46 -40.59
C ASP A 131 -2.47 -5.57 -42.11
N GLY A 132 -1.50 -6.39 -42.54
CA GLY A 132 -1.23 -6.65 -43.95
C GLY A 132 -0.47 -5.52 -44.68
N GLN A 133 0.08 -4.53 -43.96
CA GLN A 133 0.99 -3.53 -44.51
C GLN A 133 2.37 -3.61 -43.85
N GLU A 134 3.43 -3.45 -44.65
CA GLU A 134 4.81 -3.40 -44.15
C GLU A 134 5.00 -2.15 -43.28
N LYS A 135 5.47 -2.36 -42.05
CA LYS A 135 5.81 -1.30 -41.09
C LYS A 135 6.98 -1.72 -40.20
N ASP A 136 7.85 -0.76 -39.89
CA ASP A 136 9.03 -0.92 -39.03
C ASP A 136 8.67 -0.86 -37.52
N ILE A 137 7.43 -1.19 -37.16
CA ILE A 137 6.87 -0.99 -35.82
C ILE A 137 6.35 -2.32 -35.27
N ILE A 138 7.03 -2.86 -34.26
CA ILE A 138 6.47 -3.94 -33.42
C ILE A 138 5.62 -3.34 -32.31
N ILE A 139 4.37 -3.79 -32.20
CA ILE A 139 3.43 -3.34 -31.15
C ILE A 139 3.48 -4.31 -29.97
N CYS A 140 4.09 -3.89 -28.87
CA CYS A 140 3.97 -4.57 -27.57
C CYS A 140 3.00 -3.79 -26.67
N SER A 141 1.95 -4.46 -26.17
CA SER A 141 0.96 -3.85 -25.27
C SER A 141 1.13 -4.35 -23.84
N PHE A 142 1.15 -3.42 -22.87
CA PHE A 142 1.16 -3.74 -21.44
C PHE A 142 0.14 -2.87 -20.72
N SER A 143 -0.54 -3.40 -19.70
CA SER A 143 -1.44 -2.61 -18.84
C SER A 143 -0.63 -1.95 -17.73
N THR A 144 -0.76 -0.63 -17.59
CA THR A 144 0.02 0.19 -16.63
C THR A 144 -0.55 0.22 -15.22
N SER A 145 -1.64 -0.51 -14.95
CA SER A 145 -2.29 -0.60 -13.62
C SER A 145 -1.42 -1.22 -12.50
N VAL A 146 -0.13 -1.51 -12.77
CA VAL A 146 0.79 -2.21 -11.86
C VAL A 146 2.15 -1.50 -11.71
N LEU A 147 2.42 -0.35 -12.35
CA LEU A 147 3.74 0.31 -12.28
C LEU A 147 3.68 1.71 -11.66
N ASN A 148 4.52 1.96 -10.63
CA ASN A 148 4.66 3.26 -9.98
C ASN A 148 5.55 4.25 -10.79
N PRO A 149 5.31 5.57 -10.76
CA PRO A 149 5.75 6.52 -11.79
C PRO A 149 7.21 7.00 -11.73
N SER A 150 8.16 6.27 -11.13
CA SER A 150 9.46 6.85 -10.75
C SER A 150 10.72 6.04 -11.09
N TYR A 151 10.71 5.20 -12.13
CA TYR A 151 11.91 4.44 -12.55
C TYR A 151 12.33 4.74 -14.00
N SER A 152 13.62 4.98 -14.21
CA SER A 152 14.27 4.98 -15.53
C SER A 152 14.69 3.56 -15.92
N PHE A 153 14.45 3.15 -17.16
CA PHE A 153 14.95 1.88 -17.72
C PHE A 153 15.67 2.11 -19.06
N THR A 154 16.60 1.23 -19.39
CA THR A 154 17.30 1.17 -20.68
C THR A 154 17.09 -0.21 -21.30
N LEU A 155 16.73 -0.27 -22.59
CA LEU A 155 16.66 -1.50 -23.37
C LEU A 155 18.01 -1.69 -24.10
N GLU A 156 18.78 -2.71 -23.72
CA GLU A 156 19.96 -3.13 -24.49
C GLU A 156 19.73 -4.52 -25.10
N PRO A 157 19.72 -4.67 -26.44
CA PRO A 157 19.81 -6.00 -27.04
C PRO A 157 21.22 -6.56 -26.80
N LYS A 158 21.31 -7.79 -26.28
CA LYS A 158 22.61 -8.51 -26.19
C LYS A 158 23.22 -8.61 -27.58
N ARG A 159 24.48 -8.17 -27.75
CA ARG A 159 25.29 -8.57 -28.92
C ARG A 159 25.30 -10.10 -29.01
N VAL A 160 24.85 -10.62 -30.15
CA VAL A 160 24.96 -12.04 -30.47
C VAL A 160 26.43 -12.38 -30.66
N THR A 161 26.97 -13.28 -29.84
CA THR A 161 28.23 -13.97 -30.15
C THR A 161 27.91 -15.05 -31.19
N TYR A 162 28.44 -14.88 -32.40
CA TYR A 162 28.29 -15.82 -33.51
C TYR A 162 28.82 -17.21 -33.15
N SER A 163 28.03 -18.25 -33.46
CA SER A 163 28.54 -19.61 -33.72
C SER A 163 28.07 -20.01 -35.13
N PRO A 164 28.99 -20.29 -36.07
CA PRO A 164 28.68 -20.34 -37.49
C PRO A 164 28.25 -21.75 -37.93
N THR A 165 27.02 -22.19 -37.62
CA THR A 165 26.53 -23.48 -38.14
C THR A 165 25.04 -23.57 -38.52
N PHE A 166 24.24 -22.50 -38.39
CA PHE A 166 22.83 -22.54 -38.84
C PHE A 166 22.45 -21.31 -39.67
N THR A 167 22.04 -21.53 -40.92
CA THR A 167 21.70 -20.52 -41.94
C THR A 167 20.24 -20.07 -41.94
N THR A 168 19.48 -20.35 -40.88
CA THR A 168 18.13 -19.79 -40.73
C THR A 168 17.82 -19.62 -39.25
N ILE A 169 17.70 -18.36 -38.79
CA ILE A 169 17.37 -18.01 -37.42
C ILE A 169 15.92 -17.47 -37.41
N TYR A 170 15.04 -18.11 -36.66
CA TYR A 170 13.81 -17.49 -36.15
C TYR A 170 14.16 -16.84 -34.80
N LEU A 171 14.18 -15.51 -34.74
CA LEU A 171 14.38 -14.76 -33.50
C LEU A 171 13.06 -14.73 -32.71
N ASN A 172 12.85 -15.66 -31.77
CA ASN A 172 11.63 -15.72 -30.96
C ASN A 172 11.74 -15.08 -29.57
N TRP A 173 12.88 -14.51 -29.17
CA TRP A 173 13.10 -14.08 -27.77
C TRP A 173 13.85 -12.75 -27.68
N PHE A 174 13.18 -11.72 -27.15
CA PHE A 174 13.85 -10.57 -26.50
C PHE A 174 13.88 -10.84 -24.99
N CYS A 175 15.06 -10.90 -24.38
CA CYS A 175 15.21 -10.87 -22.92
C CYS A 175 15.63 -9.46 -22.49
N VAL A 176 14.83 -8.81 -21.64
CA VAL A 176 15.15 -7.53 -20.99
C VAL A 176 15.97 -7.81 -19.73
N PHE A 177 17.19 -7.28 -19.63
CA PHE A 177 17.95 -7.25 -18.38
C PHE A 177 17.77 -5.88 -17.71
N ILE A 178 17.38 -5.90 -16.44
CA ILE A 178 17.33 -4.71 -15.58
C ILE A 178 18.67 -4.65 -14.84
N ILE A 179 19.53 -3.68 -15.17
CA ILE A 179 20.72 -3.36 -14.38
C ILE A 179 20.46 -2.01 -13.72
N ILE A 180 20.32 -2.02 -12.39
CA ILE A 180 20.24 -0.81 -11.56
C ILE A 180 21.66 -0.49 -11.11
N THR A 181 22.26 0.57 -11.64
CA THR A 181 23.51 1.13 -11.09
C THR A 181 23.16 2.25 -10.11
N THR A 182 23.06 1.90 -8.82
CA THR A 182 23.05 2.89 -7.73
C THR A 182 24.09 2.50 -6.70
N ASN A 183 24.84 3.48 -6.18
CA ASN A 183 25.84 3.30 -5.13
C ASN A 183 25.24 3.10 -3.73
N ASP A 184 23.92 3.00 -3.59
CA ASP A 184 23.24 2.81 -2.32
C ASP A 184 22.26 1.63 -2.39
N PHE A 185 22.40 0.71 -1.45
CA PHE A 185 21.56 -0.47 -1.29
C PHE A 185 20.18 -0.07 -0.75
N ILE A 186 19.15 -0.06 -1.60
CA ILE A 186 17.74 -0.01 -1.19
C ILE A 186 17.02 -1.23 -1.79
N THR A 187 16.46 -2.07 -0.93
CA THR A 187 15.54 -3.14 -1.31
C THR A 187 14.16 -2.56 -1.60
N VAL A 188 13.69 -2.70 -2.85
CA VAL A 188 12.34 -2.34 -3.30
C VAL A 188 11.52 -3.63 -3.44
N PRO A 189 10.23 -3.68 -3.04
CA PRO A 189 9.38 -4.82 -3.32
C PRO A 189 9.25 -4.99 -4.84
N THR A 190 9.53 -6.19 -5.32
CA THR A 190 9.47 -6.56 -6.73
C THR A 190 8.04 -6.46 -7.27
N ILE A 191 7.79 -5.51 -8.16
CA ILE A 191 6.61 -5.55 -9.05
C ILE A 191 6.84 -6.70 -10.03
N ASN A 192 6.00 -7.73 -9.93
CA ASN A 192 6.24 -9.02 -10.54
C ASN A 192 5.90 -9.03 -12.06
N LEU A 193 6.79 -8.48 -12.89
CA LEU A 193 6.68 -8.54 -14.36
C LEU A 193 7.08 -9.92 -14.93
N HIS A 194 7.52 -10.86 -14.08
CA HIS A 194 7.73 -12.25 -14.44
C HIS A 194 6.67 -13.10 -13.72
N CYS A 195 5.54 -13.37 -14.36
CA CYS A 195 4.57 -14.35 -13.86
C CYS A 195 5.16 -15.78 -13.93
N GLN A 196 6.25 -16.03 -13.23
CA GLN A 196 7.03 -17.26 -13.12
C GLN A 196 7.59 -17.41 -11.69
N GLU A 197 7.01 -16.73 -10.69
CA GLU A 197 7.36 -16.93 -9.28
C GLU A 197 6.92 -18.31 -8.81
N THR A 198 7.61 -18.87 -7.81
CA THR A 198 7.19 -20.11 -7.16
C THR A 198 5.85 -19.90 -6.44
N LEU A 199 4.87 -20.77 -6.70
CA LEU A 199 3.56 -20.66 -6.05
C LEU A 199 3.55 -21.29 -4.64
N GLY A 200 4.59 -22.04 -4.29
CA GLY A 200 4.96 -22.28 -2.90
C GLY A 200 5.06 -23.74 -2.46
N MET A 201 5.30 -24.68 -3.38
CA MET A 201 5.52 -26.07 -2.99
C MET A 201 6.85 -26.21 -2.23
N GLU A 202 7.94 -25.64 -2.73
CA GLU A 202 9.25 -25.71 -2.07
C GLU A 202 9.30 -24.85 -0.81
N SER A 203 8.78 -23.62 -0.87
CA SER A 203 8.83 -22.66 0.24
C SER A 203 7.95 -23.01 1.44
N GLY A 204 6.96 -23.90 1.26
CA GLY A 204 5.94 -24.19 2.27
C GLY A 204 4.73 -23.23 2.24
N THR A 205 4.72 -22.22 1.35
CA THR A 205 3.59 -21.28 1.22
C THR A 205 2.30 -21.98 0.77
N ILE A 206 2.41 -23.06 -0.01
CA ILE A 206 1.31 -24.03 -0.16
C ILE A 206 1.41 -24.97 1.03
N THR A 207 0.45 -24.97 1.94
CA THR A 207 0.48 -25.78 3.17
C THR A 207 0.12 -27.25 2.91
N GLU A 208 0.23 -28.11 3.91
CA GLU A 208 -0.10 -29.54 3.76
C GLU A 208 -1.59 -29.77 3.48
N GLU A 209 -2.47 -28.94 4.02
CA GLU A 209 -3.93 -29.03 3.80
C GLU A 209 -4.33 -28.66 2.36
N GLN A 210 -3.44 -28.04 1.60
CA GLN A 210 -3.65 -27.68 0.20
C GLN A 210 -3.25 -28.79 -0.78
N ILE A 211 -2.69 -29.90 -0.28
CA ILE A 211 -2.15 -30.99 -1.08
C ILE A 211 -3.01 -32.24 -0.87
N SER A 212 -3.45 -32.86 -1.96
CA SER A 212 -4.20 -34.11 -1.91
C SER A 212 -3.75 -35.08 -3.00
N VAL A 213 -3.92 -36.38 -2.75
CA VAL A 213 -3.59 -37.45 -3.71
C VAL A 213 -4.72 -38.46 -3.78
N SER A 214 -4.80 -39.18 -4.90
CA SER A 214 -5.85 -40.18 -5.18
C SER A 214 -5.77 -41.46 -4.35
N SER A 215 -4.62 -41.79 -3.76
CA SER A 215 -4.44 -43.01 -2.93
C SER A 215 -3.63 -42.71 -1.67
N ARG A 216 -4.14 -43.16 -0.53
CA ARG A 216 -3.77 -42.73 0.83
C ARG A 216 -2.46 -43.40 1.29
N GLU A 217 -1.40 -42.61 1.49
CA GLU A 217 -0.43 -42.82 2.58
C GLU A 217 -0.63 -41.65 3.57
N GLN A 218 -0.40 -41.84 4.87
CA GLN A 218 -0.32 -40.74 5.83
C GLN A 218 0.87 -39.83 5.47
N ASN A 219 0.71 -38.50 5.63
CA ASN A 219 1.76 -37.47 5.54
C ASN A 219 2.37 -37.19 4.14
N VAL A 220 1.53 -37.11 3.10
CA VAL A 220 1.97 -36.83 1.71
C VAL A 220 2.48 -35.39 1.50
N GLY A 221 2.06 -34.45 2.35
CA GLY A 221 2.25 -33.00 2.13
C GLY A 221 3.70 -32.55 2.00
N LYS A 222 4.64 -33.04 2.83
CA LYS A 222 6.08 -32.72 2.70
C LYS A 222 6.75 -33.47 1.55
N SER A 223 6.28 -34.69 1.31
CA SER A 223 6.95 -35.68 0.49
C SER A 223 6.83 -35.48 -1.03
N VAL A 224 5.97 -34.55 -1.48
CA VAL A 224 5.77 -34.21 -2.91
C VAL A 224 6.32 -32.84 -3.28
N ARG A 225 7.01 -32.15 -2.36
CA ARG A 225 7.58 -30.83 -2.62
C ARG A 225 8.90 -30.97 -3.35
N LEU A 226 9.15 -30.07 -4.31
CA LEU A 226 10.44 -30.00 -5.01
C LEU A 226 11.60 -29.91 -3.99
N HIS A 227 12.73 -30.54 -4.31
CA HIS A 227 13.94 -30.57 -3.46
C HIS A 227 13.80 -31.23 -2.07
N HIS A 228 12.64 -31.77 -1.70
CA HIS A 228 12.48 -32.49 -0.44
C HIS A 228 13.43 -33.70 -0.34
N THR A 229 14.21 -33.80 0.74
CA THR A 229 15.25 -34.83 0.94
C THR A 229 14.79 -36.04 1.78
N GLY A 230 13.61 -35.98 2.41
CA GLY A 230 13.02 -37.07 3.20
C GLY A 230 12.24 -38.10 2.36
N LYS A 231 11.49 -39.01 3.01
CA LYS A 231 10.68 -40.04 2.33
C LYS A 231 9.76 -39.37 1.29
N THR A 232 9.89 -39.71 0.02
CA THR A 232 9.01 -39.21 -1.07
C THR A 232 7.72 -40.01 -1.11
N TRP A 233 6.63 -39.37 -1.55
CA TRP A 233 5.35 -40.03 -1.76
C TRP A 233 5.49 -41.16 -2.78
N VAL A 234 4.82 -42.27 -2.47
CA VAL A 234 4.62 -43.40 -3.37
C VAL A 234 3.12 -43.72 -3.38
N ALA A 235 2.51 -43.78 -4.56
CA ALA A 235 1.10 -44.19 -4.65
C ALA A 235 0.95 -45.67 -4.26
N ASP A 236 -0.05 -45.96 -3.44
CA ASP A 236 -0.31 -47.30 -2.87
C ASP A 236 -0.80 -48.31 -3.93
N ARG A 237 -1.32 -47.84 -5.06
CA ARG A 237 -1.79 -48.70 -6.17
C ARG A 237 -1.47 -48.09 -7.54
N ASN A 238 -0.78 -48.85 -8.40
CA ASN A 238 -0.61 -48.50 -9.82
C ASN A 238 -1.88 -48.80 -10.62
N ARG A 239 -2.93 -47.99 -10.43
CA ARG A 239 -4.14 -48.04 -11.25
C ARG A 239 -4.13 -46.92 -12.28
N LEU A 240 -4.84 -47.12 -13.39
CA LEU A 240 -5.23 -46.03 -14.28
C LEU A 240 -5.94 -44.93 -13.46
N ASN A 241 -5.64 -43.65 -13.73
CA ASN A 241 -6.25 -42.45 -13.12
C ASN A 241 -5.76 -42.01 -11.71
N GLN A 242 -4.53 -42.31 -11.33
CA GLN A 242 -3.94 -41.67 -10.13
C GLN A 242 -3.67 -40.18 -10.38
N TRP A 243 -3.75 -39.36 -9.33
CA TRP A 243 -3.49 -37.93 -9.40
C TRP A 243 -2.87 -37.36 -8.12
N LEU A 244 -2.09 -36.30 -8.29
CA LEU A 244 -1.65 -35.37 -7.25
C LEU A 244 -2.32 -34.01 -7.51
N GLN A 245 -3.07 -33.48 -6.55
CA GLN A 245 -3.84 -32.25 -6.67
C GLN A 245 -3.32 -31.18 -5.71
N LEU A 246 -3.19 -29.95 -6.22
CA LEU A 246 -2.80 -28.76 -5.48
C LEU A 246 -3.97 -27.76 -5.48
N ASP A 247 -4.39 -27.28 -4.31
CA ASP A 247 -5.35 -26.18 -4.14
C ASP A 247 -4.58 -24.87 -3.90
N LEU A 248 -4.58 -23.98 -4.88
CA LEU A 248 -3.89 -22.68 -4.86
C LEU A 248 -4.60 -21.63 -3.99
N ARG A 249 -5.80 -21.94 -3.44
CA ARG A 249 -6.65 -21.10 -2.57
C ARG A 249 -7.14 -19.78 -3.19
N ALA A 250 -6.56 -19.34 -4.29
CA ALA A 250 -7.02 -18.21 -5.09
C ALA A 250 -7.59 -18.71 -6.42
N GLN A 251 -8.83 -18.30 -6.72
CA GLN A 251 -9.42 -18.53 -8.04
C GLN A 251 -8.64 -17.75 -9.09
N HIS A 252 -8.53 -18.31 -10.30
CA HIS A 252 -7.80 -17.69 -11.41
C HIS A 252 -6.31 -17.41 -11.15
N THR A 253 -5.65 -18.23 -10.32
CA THR A 253 -4.17 -18.20 -10.26
C THR A 253 -3.63 -18.57 -11.63
N LYS A 254 -2.73 -17.73 -12.17
CA LYS A 254 -2.13 -17.96 -13.48
C LYS A 254 -0.89 -18.81 -13.29
N VAL A 255 -0.95 -20.06 -13.75
CA VAL A 255 0.16 -21.02 -13.76
C VAL A 255 0.77 -21.02 -15.14
N THR A 256 2.04 -20.64 -15.23
CA THR A 256 2.78 -20.47 -16.48
C THR A 256 3.82 -21.56 -16.71
N ARG A 257 4.25 -22.25 -15.66
CA ARG A 257 5.21 -23.35 -15.75
C ARG A 257 5.00 -24.36 -14.62
N VAL A 258 5.33 -25.62 -14.89
CA VAL A 258 5.37 -26.70 -13.91
C VAL A 258 6.77 -27.27 -13.84
N ALA A 259 7.19 -27.74 -12.65
CA ALA A 259 8.41 -28.52 -12.48
C ALA A 259 8.10 -29.87 -11.83
N THR A 260 8.82 -30.91 -12.25
CA THR A 260 8.74 -32.24 -11.68
C THR A 260 10.12 -32.80 -11.35
N GLN A 261 10.22 -33.61 -10.30
CA GLN A 261 11.43 -34.33 -9.88
C GLN A 261 11.05 -35.75 -9.44
N GLY A 262 11.98 -36.72 -9.57
CA GLY A 262 11.79 -38.10 -9.12
C GLY A 262 11.87 -38.26 -7.59
N SER A 263 11.88 -39.50 -7.10
CA SER A 263 12.02 -39.79 -5.67
C SER A 263 13.41 -39.43 -5.14
N SER A 264 13.49 -38.88 -3.92
CA SER A 264 14.76 -38.53 -3.26
C SER A 264 15.55 -39.74 -2.72
N GLN A 265 14.91 -40.91 -2.58
CA GLN A 265 15.48 -42.06 -1.86
C GLN A 265 15.48 -43.36 -2.67
N LYS A 266 14.66 -43.48 -3.71
CA LYS A 266 14.50 -44.70 -4.51
C LYS A 266 14.56 -44.38 -6.00
N ASN A 267 14.89 -45.37 -6.82
CA ASN A 267 14.86 -45.25 -8.29
C ASN A 267 13.41 -45.35 -8.84
N HIS A 268 12.54 -44.46 -8.37
CA HIS A 268 11.13 -44.33 -8.77
C HIS A 268 10.89 -42.93 -9.34
N ARG A 269 10.16 -42.87 -10.46
CA ARG A 269 9.82 -41.62 -11.13
C ARG A 269 8.65 -41.77 -12.10
N VAL A 270 7.97 -40.66 -12.32
CA VAL A 270 6.99 -40.50 -13.40
C VAL A 270 7.73 -40.08 -14.67
N LYS A 271 7.63 -40.89 -15.73
CA LYS A 271 8.24 -40.63 -17.04
C LYS A 271 7.36 -39.80 -17.96
N LYS A 272 6.04 -39.90 -17.82
CA LYS A 272 5.07 -39.07 -18.56
C LYS A 272 3.85 -38.77 -17.72
N TYR A 273 3.26 -37.60 -17.91
CA TYR A 273 2.05 -37.18 -17.20
C TYR A 273 1.17 -36.24 -18.03
N LYS A 274 -0.08 -36.06 -17.60
CA LYS A 274 -1.01 -35.04 -18.13
C LYS A 274 -1.39 -34.08 -17.01
N LEU A 275 -1.86 -32.89 -17.38
CA LEU A 275 -2.40 -31.91 -16.42
C LEU A 275 -3.92 -31.79 -16.57
N GLN A 276 -4.61 -31.70 -15.44
CA GLN A 276 -5.99 -31.21 -15.37
C GLN A 276 -6.08 -30.01 -14.45
N TYR A 277 -7.07 -29.16 -14.66
CA TYR A 277 -7.28 -27.99 -13.82
C TYR A 277 -8.76 -27.63 -13.64
N SER A 278 -9.07 -26.90 -12.57
CA SER A 278 -10.42 -26.45 -12.22
C SER A 278 -10.38 -25.18 -11.36
N ASN A 279 -11.38 -24.31 -11.45
CA ASN A 279 -11.59 -23.26 -10.44
C ASN A 279 -12.44 -23.72 -9.25
N TYR A 280 -13.16 -24.84 -9.40
CA TYR A 280 -14.25 -25.24 -8.49
C TYR A 280 -14.00 -26.58 -7.79
N GLY A 281 -12.96 -27.32 -8.16
CA GLY A 281 -12.58 -28.58 -7.49
C GLY A 281 -13.49 -29.77 -7.77
N VAL A 282 -14.58 -29.57 -8.53
CA VAL A 282 -15.55 -30.62 -8.91
C VAL A 282 -15.58 -30.93 -10.41
N ARG A 283 -15.30 -29.93 -11.28
CA ARG A 283 -15.26 -30.09 -12.74
C ARG A 283 -13.86 -29.77 -13.25
N PHE A 284 -13.14 -30.79 -13.71
CA PHE A 284 -11.77 -30.65 -14.20
C PHE A 284 -11.72 -30.73 -15.72
N GLN A 285 -10.90 -29.88 -16.33
CA GLN A 285 -10.59 -29.94 -17.76
C GLN A 285 -9.13 -30.29 -17.98
N TYR A 286 -8.84 -31.00 -19.08
CA TYR A 286 -7.48 -31.31 -19.47
C TYR A 286 -6.78 -30.08 -20.06
N TYR A 287 -5.49 -29.96 -19.76
CA TYR A 287 -4.61 -29.04 -20.45
C TYR A 287 -4.38 -29.47 -21.91
N ARG A 288 -4.47 -28.51 -22.83
CA ARG A 288 -4.27 -28.67 -24.26
C ARG A 288 -3.46 -27.49 -24.77
N GLU A 289 -2.57 -27.74 -25.73
CA GLU A 289 -1.86 -26.67 -26.42
C GLU A 289 -2.80 -25.91 -27.36
N GLN A 290 -2.42 -24.68 -27.71
CA GLN A 290 -3.24 -23.81 -28.55
C GLN A 290 -3.59 -24.50 -29.88
N GLY A 291 -4.88 -24.55 -30.21
CA GLY A 291 -5.39 -25.20 -31.43
C GLY A 291 -5.49 -26.73 -31.37
N GLN A 292 -5.10 -27.39 -30.27
CA GLN A 292 -5.15 -28.85 -30.14
C GLN A 292 -6.42 -29.32 -29.43
N THR A 293 -7.01 -30.43 -29.91
CA THR A 293 -8.20 -31.07 -29.31
C THR A 293 -7.85 -32.19 -28.32
N ILE A 294 -6.62 -32.70 -28.38
CA ILE A 294 -6.10 -33.79 -27.55
C ILE A 294 -5.38 -33.21 -26.33
N ALA A 295 -5.53 -33.86 -25.17
CA ALA A 295 -4.82 -33.50 -23.94
C ALA A 295 -3.30 -33.65 -24.11
N LYS A 296 -2.54 -32.61 -23.76
CA LYS A 296 -1.07 -32.61 -23.84
C LYS A 296 -0.49 -33.63 -22.88
N GLU A 297 0.37 -34.50 -23.40
CA GLU A 297 1.22 -35.41 -22.63
C GLU A 297 2.60 -34.78 -22.46
N PHE A 298 3.04 -34.64 -21.21
CA PHE A 298 4.31 -34.05 -20.82
C PHE A 298 5.33 -35.15 -20.52
N ASN A 299 6.58 -34.91 -20.91
CA ASN A 299 7.71 -35.76 -20.51
C ASN A 299 8.08 -35.42 -19.06
N GLY A 300 8.07 -36.43 -18.19
CA GLY A 300 8.54 -36.37 -16.81
C GLY A 300 10.04 -36.61 -16.70
N ASN A 301 10.48 -37.20 -15.58
CA ASN A 301 11.89 -37.30 -15.23
C ASN A 301 12.59 -38.52 -15.88
N THR A 302 13.84 -38.33 -16.30
CA THR A 302 14.74 -39.39 -16.80
C THR A 302 15.57 -40.04 -15.69
N ASP A 303 15.75 -39.34 -14.56
CA ASP A 303 16.46 -39.75 -13.35
C ASP A 303 15.69 -39.33 -12.06
N GLU A 304 16.29 -39.53 -10.89
CA GLU A 304 15.68 -39.25 -9.58
C GLU A 304 15.80 -37.79 -9.11
N SER A 305 16.84 -37.08 -9.55
CA SER A 305 17.31 -35.85 -8.93
C SER A 305 17.24 -34.62 -9.83
N SER A 306 17.25 -34.78 -11.15
CA SER A 306 17.15 -33.66 -12.09
C SER A 306 15.73 -33.12 -12.13
N VAL A 307 15.60 -31.80 -12.06
CA VAL A 307 14.31 -31.11 -12.19
C VAL A 307 13.98 -30.94 -13.67
N VAL A 308 12.78 -31.35 -14.07
CA VAL A 308 12.25 -31.18 -15.42
C VAL A 308 11.20 -30.07 -15.40
N TYR A 309 11.37 -29.08 -16.27
CA TYR A 309 10.48 -27.92 -16.39
C TYR A 309 9.65 -28.03 -17.67
N HIS A 310 8.39 -27.60 -17.61
CA HIS A 310 7.55 -27.39 -18.79
C HIS A 310 6.80 -26.06 -18.68
N ASP A 311 7.04 -25.18 -19.65
CA ASP A 311 6.28 -23.94 -19.81
C ASP A 311 4.92 -24.24 -20.45
N LEU A 312 3.87 -23.59 -19.94
CA LEU A 312 2.49 -23.79 -20.37
C LEU A 312 2.08 -22.68 -21.34
N HIS A 313 1.88 -23.08 -22.60
CA HIS A 313 1.38 -22.24 -23.69
C HIS A 313 0.11 -22.86 -24.30
N PRO A 314 -1.09 -22.35 -23.97
CA PRO A 314 -1.37 -21.16 -23.15
C PRO A 314 -1.18 -21.40 -21.63
N PRO A 315 -1.00 -20.36 -20.80
CA PRO A 315 -0.99 -20.50 -19.35
C PRO A 315 -2.31 -21.07 -18.80
N ILE A 316 -2.24 -21.86 -17.73
CA ILE A 316 -3.44 -22.32 -17.02
C ILE A 316 -3.93 -21.22 -16.07
N THR A 317 -5.23 -20.95 -16.06
CA THR A 317 -5.87 -20.06 -15.08
C THR A 317 -6.84 -20.87 -14.23
N ALA A 318 -6.46 -21.18 -12.99
CA ALA A 318 -7.19 -22.14 -12.15
C ALA A 318 -6.95 -21.94 -10.64
N ARG A 319 -7.79 -22.55 -9.80
CA ARG A 319 -7.54 -22.76 -8.36
C ARG A 319 -6.90 -24.11 -8.08
N TYR A 320 -7.36 -25.16 -8.77
CA TYR A 320 -6.93 -26.53 -8.58
C TYR A 320 -6.13 -27.00 -9.79
N ILE A 321 -4.96 -27.57 -9.56
CA ILE A 321 -4.14 -28.23 -10.59
C ILE A 321 -3.94 -29.70 -10.19
N ARG A 322 -4.12 -30.62 -11.14
CA ARG A 322 -3.85 -32.05 -10.99
C ARG A 322 -2.73 -32.49 -11.93
N PHE A 323 -1.75 -33.19 -11.38
CA PHE A 323 -0.79 -33.99 -12.13
C PHE A 323 -1.31 -35.42 -12.23
N LEU A 324 -1.42 -35.94 -13.45
CA LEU A 324 -1.92 -37.29 -13.73
C LEU A 324 -0.81 -38.13 -14.37
N PRO A 325 -0.14 -39.01 -13.62
CA PRO A 325 0.89 -39.90 -14.15
C PRO A 325 0.33 -40.84 -15.23
N VAL A 326 1.08 -41.00 -16.33
CA VAL A 326 0.72 -41.85 -17.48
C VAL A 326 1.72 -42.98 -17.66
N GLU A 327 3.02 -42.68 -17.67
CA GLU A 327 4.09 -43.69 -17.81
C GLU A 327 5.02 -43.64 -16.59
N LEU A 328 5.35 -44.81 -16.03
CA LEU A 328 6.09 -44.94 -14.77
C LEU A 328 7.38 -45.74 -14.96
N LYS A 329 8.41 -45.44 -14.16
CA LYS A 329 9.57 -46.32 -13.99
C LYS A 329 9.28 -47.37 -12.91
N LYS A 330 9.59 -48.64 -13.20
CA LYS A 330 9.42 -49.79 -12.28
C LYS A 330 8.00 -49.96 -11.72
N ASN A 331 6.99 -49.47 -12.44
CA ASN A 331 5.59 -49.52 -12.02
C ASN A 331 5.43 -48.93 -10.60
N THR A 332 5.88 -47.71 -10.37
CA THR A 332 5.67 -47.02 -9.09
C THR A 332 5.54 -45.52 -9.33
N ILE A 333 4.46 -44.91 -8.84
CA ILE A 333 4.26 -43.47 -8.93
C ILE A 333 5.03 -42.79 -7.82
N SER A 334 6.01 -41.96 -8.17
CA SER A 334 6.66 -41.05 -7.24
C SER A 334 7.04 -39.79 -8.00
N MET A 335 6.62 -38.64 -7.48
CA MET A 335 6.94 -37.33 -8.05
C MET A 335 6.98 -36.26 -6.95
N ARG A 336 7.93 -35.34 -7.09
CA ARG A 336 7.98 -34.05 -6.39
C ARG A 336 7.69 -32.95 -7.41
N VAL A 337 6.99 -31.90 -7.01
CA VAL A 337 6.52 -30.86 -7.94
C VAL A 337 6.69 -29.45 -7.39
N GLU A 338 6.76 -28.48 -8.31
CA GLU A 338 6.56 -27.05 -8.06
C GLU A 338 5.70 -26.46 -9.19
N LEU A 339 4.96 -25.41 -8.87
CA LEU A 339 4.21 -24.61 -9.83
C LEU A 339 4.80 -23.20 -9.87
N TYR A 340 4.92 -22.66 -11.08
CA TYR A 340 5.35 -21.28 -11.29
C TYR A 340 4.25 -20.47 -11.93
N GLY A 341 4.14 -19.22 -11.54
CA GLY A 341 3.07 -18.37 -12.01
C GLY A 341 2.98 -17.05 -11.25
N CYS A 342 1.77 -16.53 -11.20
CA CYS A 342 1.42 -15.36 -10.42
C CYS A 342 -0.01 -15.51 -9.91
N ARG A 343 -0.22 -15.12 -8.66
CA ARG A 343 -1.56 -14.96 -8.12
C ARG A 343 -2.07 -13.61 -8.59
N LYS A 344 -3.27 -13.55 -9.18
CA LYS A 344 -3.93 -12.26 -9.38
C LYS A 344 -4.19 -11.71 -7.98
N GLU A 345 -3.58 -10.59 -7.63
CA GLU A 345 -3.59 -10.06 -6.24
C GLU A 345 -5.01 -9.83 -5.70
N CYS A 346 -6.01 -9.72 -6.59
CA CYS A 346 -7.41 -9.55 -6.26
C CYS A 346 -8.29 -10.73 -6.68
N GLY A 347 -9.01 -11.34 -5.73
CA GLY A 347 -9.88 -12.51 -5.96
C GLY A 347 -9.82 -13.58 -4.87
N ARG A 348 -9.23 -13.30 -3.71
CA ARG A 348 -9.27 -14.20 -2.54
C ARG A 348 -10.61 -14.04 -1.82
N PHE A 349 -11.08 -15.09 -1.15
CA PHE A 349 -12.24 -14.98 -0.26
C PHE A 349 -11.97 -13.92 0.82
N LEU A 350 -12.97 -13.11 1.13
CA LEU A 350 -12.83 -11.99 2.06
C LEU A 350 -13.16 -12.39 3.51
N GLY A 351 -13.77 -13.56 3.72
CA GLY A 351 -13.77 -14.20 5.03
C GLY A 351 -15.12 -14.66 5.55
N MET A 352 -16.15 -14.78 4.71
CA MET A 352 -17.44 -15.30 5.16
C MET A 352 -17.29 -16.77 5.57
N GLN A 353 -16.76 -17.62 4.70
CA GLN A 353 -16.60 -19.05 5.00
C GLN A 353 -15.53 -19.31 6.06
N SER A 354 -14.42 -18.56 6.05
CA SER A 354 -13.31 -18.79 6.97
C SER A 354 -13.55 -18.27 8.39
N GLY A 355 -14.51 -17.36 8.57
CA GLY A 355 -14.73 -16.67 9.84
C GLY A 355 -13.84 -15.45 10.07
N GLU A 356 -12.98 -15.07 9.10
CA GLU A 356 -12.19 -13.83 9.18
C GLU A 356 -13.10 -12.58 9.27
N ILE A 357 -14.26 -12.62 8.62
CA ILE A 357 -15.38 -11.70 8.87
C ILE A 357 -16.13 -12.22 10.09
N SER A 358 -16.06 -11.50 11.22
CA SER A 358 -16.71 -11.92 12.47
C SER A 358 -18.22 -11.71 12.42
N GLU A 359 -18.95 -12.30 13.36
CA GLU A 359 -20.42 -12.13 13.48
C GLU A 359 -20.83 -10.66 13.65
N GLU A 360 -20.04 -9.87 14.39
CA GLU A 360 -20.25 -8.43 14.61
C GLU A 360 -20.18 -7.60 13.31
N GLN A 361 -19.53 -8.13 12.27
CA GLN A 361 -19.42 -7.48 10.96
C GLN A 361 -20.61 -7.82 10.04
N LEU A 362 -21.52 -8.68 10.48
CA LEU A 362 -22.69 -9.08 9.72
C LEU A 362 -23.91 -8.33 10.22
N GLY A 363 -24.76 -7.89 9.30
CA GLY A 363 -26.04 -7.25 9.62
C GLY A 363 -27.14 -7.78 8.73
N THR A 364 -28.38 -7.68 9.18
CA THR A 364 -29.57 -8.11 8.42
C THR A 364 -30.66 -7.08 8.56
N SER A 365 -31.57 -7.02 7.59
CA SER A 365 -32.82 -6.26 7.71
C SER A 365 -33.77 -6.88 8.72
N SER A 366 -33.81 -8.22 8.72
CA SER A 366 -34.63 -9.05 9.58
C SER A 366 -34.08 -10.48 9.60
N GLU A 367 -34.52 -11.25 10.59
CA GLU A 367 -34.20 -12.67 10.72
C GLU A 367 -35.50 -13.41 11.07
N ARG A 368 -35.70 -14.60 10.49
CA ARG A 368 -36.87 -15.44 10.76
C ARG A 368 -36.98 -15.80 12.24
N ASP A 369 -35.85 -16.20 12.83
CA ASP A 369 -35.65 -16.48 14.25
C ASP A 369 -34.14 -16.57 14.55
N SER A 370 -33.76 -16.83 15.81
CA SER A 370 -32.35 -16.92 16.26
C SER A 370 -31.54 -18.05 15.61
N ASN A 371 -32.18 -19.04 14.99
CA ASN A 371 -31.52 -20.13 14.28
C ASN A 371 -31.18 -19.75 12.83
N HIS A 372 -31.70 -18.63 12.33
CA HIS A 372 -31.50 -18.13 10.97
C HIS A 372 -30.73 -16.80 10.92
N SER A 373 -29.88 -16.56 11.93
CA SER A 373 -29.13 -15.31 12.06
C SER A 373 -28.17 -15.05 10.90
N ALA A 374 -27.74 -13.81 10.72
CA ALA A 374 -26.72 -13.40 9.75
C ALA A 374 -25.49 -14.33 9.69
N ASN A 375 -25.03 -14.80 10.86
CA ASN A 375 -23.86 -15.67 11.00
C ASN A 375 -24.01 -17.05 10.33
N GLN A 376 -25.24 -17.50 10.12
CA GLN A 376 -25.55 -18.74 9.40
C GLN A 376 -25.47 -18.56 7.88
N GLY A 377 -25.51 -17.32 7.39
CA GLY A 377 -25.42 -16.97 5.98
C GLY A 377 -24.02 -17.09 5.38
N ARG A 378 -23.12 -17.88 5.97
CA ARG A 378 -21.76 -18.11 5.45
C ARG A 378 -21.77 -19.22 4.41
N LEU A 379 -21.01 -19.06 3.32
CA LEU A 379 -20.88 -20.09 2.30
C LEU A 379 -20.41 -21.43 2.90
N HIS A 380 -20.99 -22.55 2.44
CA HIS A 380 -20.72 -23.91 2.95
C HIS A 380 -20.96 -24.11 4.45
N TYR A 381 -21.68 -23.20 5.12
CA TYR A 381 -22.08 -23.44 6.50
C TYR A 381 -22.96 -24.68 6.58
N VAL A 382 -22.57 -25.66 7.40
CA VAL A 382 -23.30 -26.91 7.59
C VAL A 382 -24.12 -26.77 8.85
N HIS A 383 -25.41 -27.11 8.76
CA HIS A 383 -26.30 -27.07 9.92
C HIS A 383 -25.85 -28.09 10.98
N SER A 384 -25.72 -27.66 12.24
CA SER A 384 -25.63 -28.55 13.41
C SER A 384 -26.83 -28.32 14.31
N ASP A 385 -26.74 -27.35 15.22
CA ASP A 385 -27.79 -26.97 16.18
C ASP A 385 -28.71 -25.87 15.63
N LYS A 386 -28.28 -25.19 14.56
CA LYS A 386 -28.99 -24.12 13.84
C LYS A 386 -29.32 -24.55 12.41
N THR A 387 -30.14 -23.77 11.69
CA THR A 387 -30.76 -24.17 10.41
C THR A 387 -29.87 -24.02 9.17
N GLY A 388 -28.64 -23.50 9.31
CA GLY A 388 -27.63 -23.56 8.26
C GLY A 388 -27.75 -22.54 7.12
N SER A 389 -28.50 -21.45 7.32
CA SER A 389 -28.46 -20.25 6.46
C SER A 389 -29.02 -19.02 7.18
N TRP A 390 -28.72 -17.82 6.67
CA TRP A 390 -29.52 -16.65 7.03
C TRP A 390 -30.87 -16.73 6.33
N ALA A 391 -31.95 -16.43 7.05
CA ALA A 391 -33.28 -16.31 6.47
C ALA A 391 -34.00 -15.06 6.98
N ALA A 392 -34.62 -14.31 6.07
CA ALA A 392 -35.36 -13.10 6.40
C ALA A 392 -36.72 -13.42 7.08
N ALA A 393 -37.29 -12.46 7.80
CA ALA A 393 -38.64 -12.57 8.33
C ALA A 393 -39.69 -12.52 7.19
N SER A 394 -40.82 -13.19 7.36
CA SER A 394 -41.87 -13.30 6.31
C SER A 394 -42.53 -11.97 5.93
N ASN A 395 -42.50 -11.00 6.83
CA ASN A 395 -43.12 -9.69 6.66
C ASN A 395 -42.13 -8.60 6.20
N ASP A 396 -40.89 -8.97 5.87
CA ASP A 396 -39.88 -8.02 5.39
C ASP A 396 -40.04 -7.74 3.89
N ALA A 397 -40.50 -6.54 3.56
CA ALA A 397 -40.70 -6.12 2.18
C ALA A 397 -39.40 -5.70 1.47
N ASN A 398 -38.28 -5.53 2.20
CA ASN A 398 -37.02 -5.07 1.65
C ASN A 398 -35.83 -5.82 2.29
N PRO A 399 -35.76 -7.15 2.13
CA PRO A 399 -34.78 -7.98 2.83
C PRO A 399 -33.35 -7.72 2.35
N TRP A 400 -32.40 -7.73 3.27
CA TRP A 400 -30.97 -7.70 2.94
C TRP A 400 -30.10 -8.39 3.98
N LEU A 401 -29.01 -8.99 3.49
CA LEU A 401 -27.87 -9.45 4.28
C LEU A 401 -26.66 -8.54 3.99
N GLN A 402 -26.13 -7.89 5.02
CA GLN A 402 -25.02 -6.94 4.95
C GLN A 402 -23.73 -7.55 5.49
N VAL A 403 -22.63 -7.21 4.82
CA VAL A 403 -21.27 -7.54 5.24
C VAL A 403 -20.45 -6.25 5.37
N ASP A 404 -19.90 -5.99 6.55
CA ASP A 404 -18.92 -4.92 6.83
C ASP A 404 -17.49 -5.44 6.62
N LEU A 405 -16.82 -4.95 5.57
CA LEU A 405 -15.45 -5.30 5.21
C LEU A 405 -14.39 -4.50 6.02
N VAL A 406 -14.83 -3.57 6.88
CA VAL A 406 -14.06 -2.71 7.81
C VAL A 406 -13.15 -1.69 7.12
N ILE A 407 -12.56 -2.02 5.97
CA ILE A 407 -11.63 -1.15 5.23
C ILE A 407 -12.37 -0.44 4.09
N LEU A 408 -12.26 0.90 4.06
CA LEU A 408 -13.07 1.81 3.24
C LEU A 408 -12.90 1.69 1.73
N HIS A 409 -11.93 0.90 1.27
CA HIS A 409 -11.64 0.67 -0.15
C HIS A 409 -11.36 -0.81 -0.45
N THR A 410 -12.11 -1.70 0.19
CA THR A 410 -12.03 -3.12 -0.15
C THR A 410 -12.61 -3.33 -1.54
N LYS A 411 -11.82 -3.93 -2.42
CA LYS A 411 -12.22 -4.22 -3.80
C LYS A 411 -12.83 -5.60 -3.86
N VAL A 412 -14.12 -5.67 -4.13
CA VAL A 412 -14.88 -6.91 -4.35
C VAL A 412 -14.97 -7.17 -5.85
N THR A 413 -14.44 -8.31 -6.28
CA THR A 413 -14.36 -8.73 -7.68
C THR A 413 -15.35 -9.83 -8.02
N HIS A 414 -15.77 -10.64 -7.04
CA HIS A 414 -16.74 -11.72 -7.24
C HIS A 414 -17.61 -11.88 -6.00
N VAL A 415 -18.79 -12.46 -6.18
CA VAL A 415 -19.64 -12.96 -5.09
C VAL A 415 -20.04 -14.39 -5.35
N ALA A 416 -20.28 -15.14 -4.29
CA ALA A 416 -20.88 -16.47 -4.36
C ALA A 416 -22.12 -16.56 -3.48
N THR A 417 -23.10 -17.31 -3.95
CA THR A 417 -24.38 -17.55 -3.27
C THR A 417 -24.73 -19.03 -3.26
N GLN A 418 -25.32 -19.50 -2.18
CA GLN A 418 -25.77 -20.88 -1.96
C GLN A 418 -27.10 -20.86 -1.20
N GLY A 419 -27.98 -21.85 -1.43
CA GLY A 419 -29.25 -21.98 -0.71
C GLY A 419 -29.09 -22.49 0.73
N SER A 420 -30.21 -22.75 1.41
CA SER A 420 -30.22 -23.22 2.80
C SER A 420 -29.71 -24.66 2.92
N ASP A 421 -28.86 -24.93 3.92
CA ASP A 421 -28.45 -26.29 4.28
C ASP A 421 -29.51 -27.06 5.10
N GLY A 422 -30.55 -26.37 5.55
CA GLY A 422 -31.57 -26.92 6.41
C GLY A 422 -32.46 -27.96 5.73
N HIS A 423 -33.37 -28.56 6.52
CA HIS A 423 -34.27 -29.61 6.03
C HIS A 423 -35.25 -29.14 4.94
N GLN A 424 -35.57 -27.84 4.89
CA GLN A 424 -36.49 -27.27 3.91
C GLN A 424 -35.76 -26.80 2.65
N ARG A 425 -36.43 -26.97 1.50
CA ARG A 425 -35.92 -26.63 0.17
C ARG A 425 -36.06 -25.12 -0.12
N GLU A 426 -35.23 -24.32 0.54
CA GLU A 426 -35.29 -22.85 0.49
C GLU A 426 -34.01 -22.25 -0.13
N TRP A 427 -34.17 -21.29 -1.06
CA TRP A 427 -33.04 -20.55 -1.65
C TRP A 427 -33.49 -19.27 -2.38
N VAL A 428 -32.58 -18.30 -2.50
CA VAL A 428 -32.76 -17.10 -3.33
C VAL A 428 -32.42 -17.38 -4.80
N THR A 429 -33.37 -17.10 -5.72
CA THR A 429 -33.23 -17.33 -7.17
C THR A 429 -32.78 -16.08 -7.92
N LYS A 430 -33.09 -14.87 -7.42
CA LYS A 430 -32.58 -13.60 -7.96
C LYS A 430 -32.27 -12.61 -6.84
N TYR A 431 -31.24 -11.80 -7.03
CA TYR A 431 -30.88 -10.74 -6.08
C TYR A 431 -30.22 -9.53 -6.77
N ASN A 432 -30.18 -8.41 -6.07
CA ASN A 432 -29.32 -7.26 -6.40
C ASN A 432 -28.20 -7.15 -5.37
N LEU A 433 -27.12 -6.47 -5.75
CA LEU A 433 -26.09 -6.01 -4.83
C LEU A 433 -26.24 -4.51 -4.60
N LEU A 434 -26.12 -4.10 -3.34
CA LEU A 434 -25.93 -2.71 -2.97
C LEU A 434 -24.60 -2.55 -2.25
N TYR A 435 -23.99 -1.39 -2.38
CA TYR A 435 -22.70 -1.10 -1.75
C TYR A 435 -22.64 0.33 -1.21
N GLY A 436 -21.82 0.55 -0.17
CA GLY A 436 -21.69 1.84 0.48
C GLY A 436 -20.47 1.91 1.39
N ASN A 437 -20.13 3.13 1.84
CA ASN A 437 -19.02 3.37 2.76
C ASN A 437 -19.49 3.74 4.17
N ASP A 438 -20.79 3.93 4.34
CA ASP A 438 -21.48 4.12 5.61
C ASP A 438 -22.73 3.23 5.63
N THR A 439 -23.43 3.20 6.77
CA THR A 439 -24.59 2.34 6.99
C THR A 439 -25.92 2.95 6.51
N GLU A 440 -25.91 4.21 6.07
CA GLU A 440 -27.11 4.98 5.71
C GLU A 440 -27.30 5.06 4.19
N ARG A 441 -26.22 5.25 3.43
CA ARG A 441 -26.24 5.52 1.99
C ARG A 441 -25.64 4.37 1.20
N PHE A 442 -26.52 3.69 0.47
CA PHE A 442 -26.17 2.60 -0.42
C PHE A 442 -26.47 2.92 -1.88
N TYR A 443 -25.62 2.42 -2.77
CA TYR A 443 -25.76 2.51 -4.22
C TYR A 443 -26.08 1.13 -4.78
N ASN A 444 -26.95 1.07 -5.78
CA ASN A 444 -27.18 -0.16 -6.53
C ASN A 444 -25.96 -0.47 -7.40
N TYR A 445 -25.58 -1.74 -7.46
CA TYR A 445 -24.62 -2.19 -8.46
C TYR A 445 -25.24 -2.13 -9.87
N THR A 446 -24.56 -1.44 -10.79
CA THR A 446 -24.97 -1.30 -12.20
C THR A 446 -23.83 -1.70 -13.13
N ILE A 447 -24.18 -2.06 -14.37
CA ILE A 447 -23.21 -2.31 -15.45
C ILE A 447 -23.03 -1.00 -16.23
N PRO A 448 -21.83 -0.68 -16.76
CA PRO A 448 -21.63 0.51 -17.58
C PRO A 448 -22.66 0.59 -18.71
N ARG A 449 -23.23 1.78 -18.89
CA ARG A 449 -24.30 2.07 -19.88
C ARG A 449 -25.66 1.44 -19.56
N GLN A 450 -25.89 0.99 -18.32
CA GLN A 450 -27.20 0.60 -17.81
C GLN A 450 -27.52 1.39 -16.54
N ASP A 451 -28.66 2.08 -16.53
CA ASP A 451 -29.12 2.89 -15.39
C ASP A 451 -29.99 2.10 -14.40
N THR A 452 -30.26 0.83 -14.69
CA THR A 452 -31.03 -0.07 -13.83
C THR A 452 -30.12 -0.96 -12.98
N ALA A 453 -30.51 -1.22 -11.73
CA ALA A 453 -29.80 -2.15 -10.85
C ALA A 453 -29.62 -3.52 -11.53
N LYS A 454 -28.40 -4.05 -11.48
CA LYS A 454 -28.07 -5.36 -12.04
C LYS A 454 -28.78 -6.46 -11.24
N VAL A 455 -29.63 -7.23 -11.91
CA VAL A 455 -30.21 -8.45 -11.36
C VAL A 455 -29.23 -9.61 -11.60
N PHE A 456 -28.86 -10.28 -10.51
CA PHE A 456 -28.07 -11.51 -10.51
C PHE A 456 -28.99 -12.72 -10.41
N TYR A 457 -28.75 -13.72 -11.24
CA TYR A 457 -29.45 -15.02 -11.16
C TYR A 457 -28.72 -15.88 -10.14
N GLY A 458 -29.36 -16.11 -8.99
CA GLY A 458 -28.82 -16.87 -7.88
C GLY A 458 -28.97 -18.38 -8.06
N ASN A 459 -29.48 -19.05 -7.03
CA ASN A 459 -29.46 -20.49 -6.91
C ASN A 459 -30.69 -21.15 -7.55
N THR A 460 -30.51 -22.39 -8.01
CA THR A 460 -31.60 -23.26 -8.49
C THR A 460 -31.85 -24.46 -7.57
N ASP A 461 -31.03 -24.60 -6.53
CA ASP A 461 -31.11 -25.64 -5.51
C ASP A 461 -30.41 -25.17 -4.22
N GLN A 462 -30.46 -25.99 -3.17
CA GLN A 462 -29.89 -25.70 -1.85
C GLN A 462 -28.34 -25.70 -1.79
N ASN A 463 -27.69 -26.49 -2.63
CA ASN A 463 -26.33 -26.98 -2.39
C ASN A 463 -25.31 -26.48 -3.41
N THR A 464 -25.73 -26.22 -4.64
CA THR A 464 -24.87 -25.73 -5.70
C THR A 464 -24.50 -24.28 -5.43
N VAL A 465 -23.20 -24.00 -5.33
CA VAL A 465 -22.69 -22.63 -5.23
C VAL A 465 -22.75 -21.97 -6.60
N VAL A 466 -23.36 -20.79 -6.67
CA VAL A 466 -23.42 -19.95 -7.86
C VAL A 466 -22.51 -18.75 -7.67
N TYR A 467 -21.65 -18.49 -8.66
CA TYR A 467 -20.67 -17.41 -8.65
C TYR A 467 -21.05 -16.33 -9.66
N HIS A 468 -20.76 -15.08 -9.33
CA HIS A 468 -20.86 -13.96 -10.27
C HIS A 468 -19.62 -13.07 -10.20
N ASP A 469 -19.08 -12.77 -11.38
CA ASP A 469 -18.03 -11.80 -11.58
C ASP A 469 -18.65 -10.39 -11.54
N LEU A 470 -17.98 -9.47 -10.86
CA LEU A 470 -18.35 -8.06 -10.82
C LEU A 470 -17.47 -7.30 -11.83
N ASN A 471 -18.08 -6.87 -12.93
CA ASN A 471 -17.46 -6.00 -13.92
C ASN A 471 -18.33 -4.75 -14.19
N PRO A 472 -17.97 -3.58 -13.62
CA PRO A 472 -16.75 -3.30 -12.87
C PRO A 472 -16.75 -3.93 -11.47
N PRO A 473 -15.57 -4.15 -10.85
CA PRO A 473 -15.48 -4.49 -9.43
C PRO A 473 -16.10 -3.40 -8.54
N ILE A 474 -16.62 -3.79 -7.37
CA ILE A 474 -17.10 -2.83 -6.37
C ILE A 474 -15.93 -2.44 -5.46
N THR A 475 -15.79 -1.16 -5.17
CA THR A 475 -14.87 -0.67 -4.11
C THR A 475 -15.72 -0.05 -3.01
N ALA A 476 -15.83 -0.71 -1.86
CA ALA A 476 -16.69 -0.29 -0.76
C ALA A 476 -16.28 -0.92 0.58
N ARG A 477 -16.83 -0.38 1.68
CA ARG A 477 -16.79 -1.02 3.01
C ARG A 477 -17.95 -1.99 3.21
N TYR A 478 -19.16 -1.57 2.89
CA TYR A 478 -20.38 -2.36 3.11
C TYR A 478 -20.90 -2.93 1.80
N ILE A 479 -21.25 -4.21 1.80
CA ILE A 479 -21.96 -4.88 0.70
C ILE A 479 -23.26 -5.47 1.24
N ARG A 480 -24.37 -5.24 0.55
CA ARG A 480 -25.68 -5.87 0.83
C ARG A 480 -26.08 -6.79 -0.31
N PHE A 481 -26.40 -8.03 0.04
CA PHE A 481 -27.14 -8.95 -0.81
C PHE A 481 -28.63 -8.69 -0.58
N LYS A 482 -29.34 -8.26 -1.62
CA LYS A 482 -30.76 -7.94 -1.56
C LYS A 482 -31.57 -8.93 -2.40
N PRO A 483 -32.22 -9.94 -1.79
CA PRO A 483 -33.10 -10.86 -2.50
C PRO A 483 -34.22 -10.14 -3.25
N VAL A 484 -34.54 -10.66 -4.45
CA VAL A 484 -35.60 -10.16 -5.34
C VAL A 484 -36.63 -11.26 -5.62
N GLU A 485 -36.16 -12.49 -5.79
CA GLU A 485 -36.99 -13.67 -6.03
C GLU A 485 -36.37 -14.87 -5.32
N TRP A 486 -37.20 -15.79 -4.83
CA TRP A 486 -36.77 -16.93 -4.03
C TRP A 486 -37.71 -18.13 -4.20
N GLN A 487 -37.22 -19.30 -3.84
CA GLN A 487 -37.99 -20.54 -3.72
C GLN A 487 -38.33 -20.76 -2.25
N ASP A 488 -39.63 -20.92 -1.98
CA ASP A 488 -40.24 -21.22 -0.66
C ASP A 488 -40.00 -20.11 0.40
N TRP A 489 -38.75 -19.88 0.80
CA TRP A 489 -38.36 -18.83 1.74
C TRP A 489 -37.10 -18.08 1.31
N ILE A 490 -36.96 -16.84 1.80
CA ILE A 490 -35.76 -16.02 1.56
C ILE A 490 -34.62 -16.54 2.44
N SER A 491 -33.86 -17.49 1.92
CA SER A 491 -32.75 -18.13 2.63
C SER A 491 -31.48 -18.13 1.77
N MET A 492 -30.35 -17.68 2.31
CA MET A 492 -29.09 -17.64 1.57
C MET A 492 -27.82 -17.77 2.43
N ARG A 493 -26.80 -18.38 1.84
CA ARG A 493 -25.40 -18.44 2.26
C ARG A 493 -24.53 -17.72 1.23
N VAL A 494 -23.55 -16.92 1.66
CA VAL A 494 -22.76 -16.06 0.76
C VAL A 494 -21.26 -16.07 1.05
N GLU A 495 -20.47 -15.72 0.04
CA GLU A 495 -19.06 -15.35 0.15
C GLU A 495 -18.75 -14.17 -0.79
N LEU A 496 -17.74 -13.38 -0.45
CA LEU A 496 -17.23 -12.31 -1.29
C LEU A 496 -15.77 -12.58 -1.62
N TYR A 497 -15.36 -12.23 -2.84
CA TYR A 497 -13.99 -12.39 -3.30
C TYR A 497 -13.43 -11.05 -3.72
N GLY A 498 -12.17 -10.79 -3.38
CA GLY A 498 -11.60 -9.48 -3.57
C GLY A 498 -10.18 -9.35 -3.05
N CYS A 499 -9.83 -8.11 -2.72
CA CYS A 499 -8.59 -7.72 -2.08
C CYS A 499 -8.77 -6.39 -1.34
N VAL A 500 -7.89 -6.14 -0.36
CA VAL A 500 -7.72 -4.81 0.20
C VAL A 500 -6.77 -4.08 -0.75
N GLN A 501 -7.23 -2.95 -1.32
CA GLN A 501 -6.43 -2.26 -2.32
C GLN A 501 -5.30 -1.44 -1.69
N GLU A 502 -5.52 -0.92 -0.48
CA GLU A 502 -4.54 -0.28 0.40
C GLU A 502 -5.27 0.04 1.73
N PHE A 503 -4.60 -0.07 2.88
CA PHE A 503 -5.10 0.48 4.16
C PHE A 503 -4.02 1.40 4.72
N THR A 504 -4.36 2.67 4.92
CA THR A 504 -3.48 3.65 5.55
C THR A 504 -4.24 4.49 6.58
N ALA A 505 -3.87 4.35 7.85
CA ALA A 505 -4.37 5.16 8.94
C ALA A 505 -3.39 6.29 9.29
N VAL A 506 -3.85 7.55 9.20
CA VAL A 506 -3.05 8.74 9.50
C VAL A 506 -3.54 9.42 10.77
N PHE A 507 -2.79 9.25 11.85
CA PHE A 507 -3.09 9.85 13.14
C PHE A 507 -2.43 11.22 13.29
N THR A 508 -3.22 12.20 13.70
CA THR A 508 -2.80 13.58 13.92
C THR A 508 -3.05 14.02 15.36
N ASN A 509 -2.75 15.28 15.68
CA ASN A 509 -3.07 15.91 16.96
C ASN A 509 -4.57 16.21 17.16
N LEU A 510 -5.45 15.82 16.22
CA LEU A 510 -6.90 16.07 16.27
C LEU A 510 -7.23 17.56 16.50
N GLY A 511 -6.50 18.44 15.82
CA GLY A 511 -6.66 19.90 15.93
C GLY A 511 -6.23 20.51 17.27
N LYS A 512 -5.71 19.72 18.23
CA LYS A 512 -5.34 20.19 19.56
C LYS A 512 -3.93 20.79 19.58
N ASN A 513 -3.79 21.92 20.28
CA ASN A 513 -2.53 22.64 20.45
C ASN A 513 -2.20 22.93 21.93
N GLY A 514 -0.93 22.73 22.32
CA GLY A 514 -0.41 23.04 23.65
C GLY A 514 -0.05 21.81 24.47
N SER A 515 -0.13 21.93 25.80
CA SER A 515 0.34 20.92 26.74
C SER A 515 -0.65 19.76 26.97
N GLN A 516 -1.93 19.98 26.68
CA GLN A 516 -2.98 18.96 26.85
C GLN A 516 -3.28 18.25 25.55
N GLY A 517 -3.57 16.95 25.63
CA GLY A 517 -4.04 16.15 24.51
C GLY A 517 -5.50 16.43 24.10
N PRO A 518 -5.95 15.83 22.99
CA PRO A 518 -7.35 15.88 22.56
C PRO A 518 -8.27 15.13 23.54
N HIS A 519 -9.58 15.44 23.51
CA HIS A 519 -10.58 14.77 24.36
C HIS A 519 -11.52 13.85 23.58
N ALA A 520 -11.62 14.02 22.26
CA ALA A 520 -12.48 13.24 21.37
C ALA A 520 -11.93 13.25 19.94
N VAL A 521 -12.35 12.28 19.12
CA VAL A 521 -12.01 12.21 17.68
C VAL A 521 -12.82 13.22 16.85
N GLY A 522 -14.09 13.47 17.18
CA GLY A 522 -14.97 14.30 16.36
C GLY A 522 -15.09 13.75 14.93
N SER A 523 -15.15 14.64 13.93
CA SER A 523 -15.22 14.28 12.50
C SER A 523 -13.84 14.21 11.83
N HIS A 524 -12.74 14.22 12.58
CA HIS A 524 -11.38 14.35 12.03
C HIS A 524 -10.97 13.19 11.12
N TYR A 525 -11.52 11.99 11.37
CA TYR A 525 -11.22 10.78 10.58
C TYR A 525 -12.39 10.31 9.71
N THR A 526 -13.46 11.11 9.61
CA THR A 526 -14.61 10.76 8.78
C THR A 526 -14.18 10.53 7.34
N GLY A 527 -14.50 9.36 6.78
CA GLY A 527 -14.14 8.97 5.42
C GLY A 527 -12.67 8.59 5.20
N GLN A 528 -11.86 8.45 6.24
CA GLN A 528 -10.50 7.88 6.17
C GLN A 528 -10.51 6.42 6.60
N ASP A 529 -9.55 5.59 6.18
CA ASP A 529 -9.54 4.12 6.38
C ASP A 529 -9.77 3.61 7.82
N HIS A 530 -9.50 4.46 8.81
CA HIS A 530 -9.65 4.16 10.24
C HIS A 530 -10.85 4.87 10.89
N ASP A 531 -11.80 5.34 10.08
CA ASP A 531 -13.06 5.92 10.53
C ASP A 531 -13.88 4.93 11.37
N GLY A 532 -14.38 5.42 12.51
CA GLY A 532 -15.07 4.59 13.50
C GLY A 532 -14.20 3.58 14.26
N GLN A 533 -12.89 3.50 13.97
CA GLN A 533 -11.98 2.54 14.61
C GLN A 533 -11.15 3.15 15.76
N VAL A 534 -11.34 4.44 16.05
CA VAL A 534 -10.53 5.19 17.03
C VAL A 534 -11.40 5.79 18.12
N ARG A 535 -10.97 5.63 19.38
CA ARG A 535 -11.50 6.36 20.54
C ARG A 535 -10.38 7.14 21.22
N VAL A 536 -10.70 8.20 21.97
CA VAL A 536 -9.70 8.98 22.72
C VAL A 536 -9.85 8.74 24.21
N SER A 537 -8.72 8.54 24.91
CA SER A 537 -8.65 8.47 26.37
C SER A 537 -7.41 9.20 26.86
N ASN A 538 -7.59 10.20 27.72
CA ASN A 538 -6.51 11.03 28.29
C ASN A 538 -5.53 11.58 27.23
N GLY A 539 -6.03 12.07 26.09
CA GLY A 539 -5.20 12.57 25.00
C GLY A 539 -4.58 11.52 24.08
N THR A 540 -4.70 10.24 24.41
CA THR A 540 -4.20 9.12 23.60
C THR A 540 -5.31 8.56 22.73
N GLN A 541 -5.01 8.31 21.46
CA GLN A 541 -5.92 7.71 20.50
C GLN A 541 -5.76 6.19 20.56
N LEU A 542 -6.83 5.47 20.88
CA LEU A 542 -6.86 4.02 20.97
C LEU A 542 -7.46 3.50 19.67
N TRP A 543 -6.62 2.92 18.81
CA TRP A 543 -7.01 2.34 17.53
C TRP A 543 -7.13 0.83 17.64
N THR A 544 -8.26 0.30 17.18
CA THR A 544 -8.48 -1.14 17.09
C THR A 544 -8.00 -1.65 15.73
N VAL A 545 -7.05 -2.58 15.74
CA VAL A 545 -6.47 -3.16 14.52
C VAL A 545 -7.56 -3.90 13.72
N PRO A 546 -7.84 -3.52 12.46
CA PRO A 546 -8.96 -4.05 11.69
C PRO A 546 -8.67 -5.44 11.12
N ARG A 547 -7.38 -5.78 10.93
CA ARG A 547 -6.95 -7.04 10.30
C ARG A 547 -5.63 -7.54 10.89
N THR A 548 -5.49 -8.86 11.03
CA THR A 548 -4.21 -9.48 11.38
C THR A 548 -3.26 -9.45 10.19
N GLY A 549 -2.02 -9.04 10.42
CA GLY A 549 -0.95 -9.09 9.42
C GLY A 549 0.20 -8.15 9.74
N GLU A 550 1.05 -7.92 8.75
CA GLU A 550 2.20 -7.02 8.87
C GLU A 550 1.80 -5.58 8.54
N TYR A 551 2.17 -4.65 9.41
CA TYR A 551 1.93 -3.21 9.25
C TYR A 551 3.24 -2.44 9.27
N ARG A 552 3.38 -1.48 8.35
CA ARG A 552 4.43 -0.47 8.38
C ARG A 552 3.96 0.72 9.21
N ILE A 553 4.70 1.06 10.26
CA ILE A 553 4.38 2.18 11.14
C ILE A 553 5.47 3.24 11.01
N GLU A 554 5.08 4.44 10.63
CA GLU A 554 5.90 5.64 10.63
C GLU A 554 5.43 6.57 11.76
N ALA A 555 6.31 6.87 12.72
CA ALA A 555 6.08 7.81 13.80
C ALA A 555 6.97 9.04 13.64
N ILE A 556 6.38 10.24 13.72
CA ILE A 556 7.07 11.52 13.61
C ILE A 556 6.86 12.30 14.90
N GLY A 557 7.96 12.68 15.57
CA GLY A 557 7.94 13.52 16.76
C GLY A 557 7.66 14.99 16.44
N ALA A 558 7.12 15.75 17.40
CA ALA A 558 6.81 17.15 17.16
C ALA A 558 8.05 18.05 17.22
N SER A 559 7.99 19.17 16.51
CA SER A 559 9.00 20.22 16.62
C SER A 559 8.94 20.97 17.96
N GLY A 560 10.11 21.44 18.42
CA GLY A 560 10.20 22.42 19.48
C GLY A 560 9.67 23.79 19.04
N GLY A 561 9.35 24.64 20.01
CA GLY A 561 9.00 26.03 19.72
C GLY A 561 10.23 26.92 19.54
N TYR A 562 10.01 28.13 19.05
CA TYR A 562 11.06 29.15 18.90
C TYR A 562 10.68 30.51 19.47
N GLY A 563 11.69 31.26 19.91
CA GLY A 563 11.56 32.65 20.33
C GLY A 563 11.42 33.62 19.15
N LYS A 564 10.71 34.74 19.33
CA LYS A 564 10.55 35.81 18.34
C LYS A 564 11.90 36.40 17.88
N GLU A 565 12.85 36.51 18.81
CA GLU A 565 14.18 37.11 18.59
C GLU A 565 15.22 36.12 18.03
N SER A 566 14.89 34.83 17.87
CA SER A 566 15.78 33.90 17.16
C SER A 566 15.79 34.22 15.67
N ASP A 567 16.94 34.17 14.99
CA ASP A 567 17.00 34.31 13.53
C ASP A 567 16.36 33.08 12.85
N ILE A 568 16.63 31.90 13.40
CA ILE A 568 15.96 30.66 13.00
C ILE A 568 14.52 30.61 13.53
N LYS A 569 13.57 30.32 12.63
CA LYS A 569 12.11 30.29 12.93
C LYS A 569 11.56 28.87 13.07
N ASN A 570 12.39 27.98 13.58
CA ASN A 570 12.11 26.59 13.89
C ASN A 570 12.78 26.23 15.21
N GLY A 571 12.15 25.37 16.02
CA GLY A 571 12.79 24.82 17.20
C GLY A 571 13.74 23.67 16.87
N GLY A 572 14.10 22.90 17.88
CA GLY A 572 14.63 21.56 17.67
C GLY A 572 13.66 20.74 16.81
N ARG A 573 14.21 19.96 15.88
CA ARG A 573 13.44 19.15 14.94
C ARG A 573 13.08 17.80 15.57
N GLY A 574 11.85 17.34 15.38
CA GLY A 574 11.40 16.02 15.82
C GLY A 574 12.00 14.90 14.95
N ALA A 575 12.12 13.69 15.51
CA ALA A 575 12.62 12.52 14.78
C ALA A 575 11.52 11.88 13.91
N ARG A 576 11.93 11.10 12.92
CA ARG A 576 11.06 10.21 12.13
C ARG A 576 11.56 8.78 12.28
N MET A 577 10.70 7.88 12.72
CA MET A 577 11.01 6.48 12.98
C MET A 577 10.08 5.61 12.15
N ILE A 578 10.60 4.63 11.43
CA ILE A 578 9.79 3.72 10.63
C ILE A 578 10.20 2.27 10.89
N GLY A 579 9.23 1.37 11.04
CA GLY A 579 9.49 -0.07 11.12
C GLY A 579 8.26 -0.88 10.76
N ASN A 580 8.45 -2.18 10.53
CA ASN A 580 7.38 -3.14 10.30
C ASN A 580 7.05 -3.94 11.57
N PHE A 581 5.76 -4.21 11.78
CA PHE A 581 5.23 -4.85 12.97
C PHE A 581 4.09 -5.80 12.63
N ASN A 582 4.10 -7.01 13.22
CA ASN A 582 2.95 -7.91 13.16
C ASN A 582 1.92 -7.49 14.22
N LEU A 583 0.72 -7.12 13.76
CA LEU A 583 -0.41 -6.75 14.59
C LEU A 583 -1.55 -7.76 14.40
N THR A 584 -2.34 -7.97 15.46
CA THR A 584 -3.46 -8.91 15.43
C THR A 584 -4.78 -8.16 15.38
N LYS A 585 -5.75 -8.64 14.59
CA LYS A 585 -7.12 -8.09 14.56
C LYS A 585 -7.68 -7.99 15.99
N GLY A 586 -8.31 -6.85 16.29
CA GLY A 586 -8.88 -6.56 17.61
C GLY A 586 -7.87 -6.08 18.66
N GLU A 587 -6.57 -6.13 18.37
CA GLU A 587 -5.54 -5.54 19.23
C GLU A 587 -5.75 -4.02 19.33
N ILE A 588 -5.56 -3.46 20.53
CA ILE A 588 -5.66 -2.01 20.75
C ILE A 588 -4.26 -1.40 20.76
N ILE A 589 -4.01 -0.52 19.78
CA ILE A 589 -2.78 0.25 19.67
C ILE A 589 -3.04 1.66 20.20
N HIS A 590 -2.23 2.06 21.17
CA HIS A 590 -2.27 3.39 21.77
C HIS A 590 -1.35 4.32 20.98
N VAL A 591 -1.95 5.33 20.37
CA VAL A 591 -1.27 6.35 19.55
C VAL A 591 -1.37 7.71 20.23
N LEU A 592 -0.25 8.18 20.79
CA LEU A 592 -0.12 9.54 21.33
C LEU A 592 0.65 10.38 20.32
N VAL A 593 -0.01 11.37 19.73
CA VAL A 593 0.62 12.27 18.76
C VAL A 593 1.19 13.49 19.47
N GLY A 594 2.51 13.67 19.37
CA GLY A 594 3.21 14.80 19.98
C GLY A 594 2.71 16.13 19.43
N GLN A 595 2.62 17.14 20.28
CA GLN A 595 2.29 18.50 19.88
C GLN A 595 3.51 19.39 19.89
N LYS A 596 3.50 20.37 18.99
CA LYS A 596 4.57 21.34 18.84
C LYS A 596 4.73 22.20 20.10
N GLY A 597 5.98 22.44 20.48
CA GLY A 597 6.33 23.39 21.53
C GLY A 597 5.94 24.82 21.16
N ARG A 598 5.46 25.60 22.13
CA ARG A 598 4.96 26.96 21.87
C ARG A 598 5.93 28.02 22.36
N ARG A 599 5.79 29.23 21.82
CA ARG A 599 6.59 30.39 22.19
C ARG A 599 6.17 30.93 23.56
N GLY A 600 7.12 31.41 24.35
CA GLY A 600 6.86 32.13 25.59
C GLY A 600 6.02 33.40 25.37
N ASN A 601 4.96 33.59 26.16
CA ASN A 601 4.07 34.75 26.04
C ASN A 601 4.69 36.03 26.63
N ILE A 602 5.37 35.91 27.78
CA ILE A 602 5.99 37.03 28.51
C ILE A 602 7.42 37.24 28.00
N ASN A 603 8.28 36.21 28.10
CA ASN A 603 9.61 36.24 27.52
C ASN A 603 9.59 35.64 26.12
N ARG A 604 9.41 36.51 25.12
CA ARG A 604 9.33 36.11 23.71
C ARG A 604 10.64 35.56 23.14
N LYS A 605 11.73 35.52 23.91
CA LYS A 605 13.04 35.00 23.47
C LYS A 605 13.16 33.49 23.57
N THR A 606 12.25 32.80 24.27
CA THR A 606 12.32 31.36 24.56
C THR A 606 11.03 30.64 24.20
N ALA A 607 11.08 29.31 24.17
CA ALA A 607 9.97 28.44 23.85
C ALA A 607 10.06 27.07 24.54
N GLY A 608 8.91 26.39 24.63
CA GLY A 608 8.83 25.03 25.15
C GLY A 608 9.29 23.97 24.15
N GLY A 609 9.57 22.78 24.66
CA GLY A 609 9.91 21.61 23.84
C GLY A 609 8.68 20.99 23.17
N GLY A 610 8.91 20.35 22.04
CA GLY A 610 7.93 19.53 21.34
C GLY A 610 7.73 18.20 22.06
N GLY A 611 6.53 17.65 22.01
CA GLY A 611 6.27 16.32 22.55
C GLY A 611 6.74 15.20 21.63
N GLY A 612 7.07 14.07 22.25
CA GLY A 612 7.28 12.81 21.55
C GLY A 612 5.98 12.25 21.00
N THR A 613 6.10 11.41 19.98
CA THR A 613 5.00 10.65 19.38
C THR A 613 5.19 9.19 19.71
N PHE A 614 4.16 8.55 20.26
CA PHE A 614 4.23 7.20 20.83
C PHE A 614 3.22 6.28 20.15
N VAL A 615 3.70 5.11 19.72
CA VAL A 615 2.86 4.00 19.27
C VAL A 615 3.17 2.80 20.17
N VAL A 616 2.19 2.39 20.95
CA VAL A 616 2.36 1.47 22.08
C VAL A 616 1.31 0.37 21.97
N ARG A 617 1.74 -0.88 22.08
CA ARG A 617 0.89 -2.06 22.21
C ARG A 617 0.32 -2.11 23.62
N GLY A 618 -1.00 -2.14 23.73
CA GLY A 618 -1.67 -1.95 25.01
C GLY A 618 -1.22 -0.63 25.67
N SER A 619 -1.08 -0.62 26.99
CA SER A 619 -0.76 0.61 27.72
C SER A 619 0.73 0.86 27.99
N ASN A 620 1.62 -0.13 27.81
CA ASN A 620 2.99 -0.05 28.33
C ASN A 620 4.08 -0.73 27.49
N THR A 621 3.76 -1.34 26.36
CA THR A 621 4.73 -2.04 25.51
C THR A 621 5.03 -1.22 24.25
N PRO A 622 6.10 -0.41 24.23
CA PRO A 622 6.38 0.47 23.10
C PRO A 622 6.70 -0.35 21.84
N LEU A 623 6.07 0.01 20.71
CA LEU A 623 6.43 -0.53 19.39
C LEU A 623 7.44 0.41 18.73
N ILE A 624 7.06 1.68 18.62
CA ILE A 624 7.85 2.73 18.00
C ILE A 624 7.52 4.09 18.62
N ILE A 625 8.56 4.88 18.92
CA ILE A 625 8.45 6.19 19.55
C ILE A 625 9.42 7.13 18.86
N ALA A 626 8.92 8.28 18.42
CA ALA A 626 9.74 9.33 17.84
C ALA A 626 9.88 10.50 18.82
N GLY A 627 11.13 10.86 19.14
CA GLY A 627 11.44 11.97 20.03
C GLY A 627 11.00 13.32 19.47
N GLY A 628 10.51 14.19 20.33
CA GLY A 628 10.21 15.59 20.03
C GLY A 628 11.46 16.47 20.14
N GLY A 629 11.49 17.57 19.40
CA GLY A 629 12.61 18.51 19.43
C GLY A 629 12.57 19.44 20.67
N GLY A 630 13.73 19.88 21.12
CA GLY A 630 13.86 20.85 22.20
C GLY A 630 13.43 22.26 21.77
N GLY A 631 12.92 23.05 22.71
CA GLY A 631 12.65 24.47 22.48
C GLY A 631 13.95 25.26 22.32
N ILE A 632 13.89 26.38 21.62
CA ILE A 632 15.07 27.23 21.42
C ILE A 632 14.93 28.61 22.03
N ARG A 633 16.09 29.21 22.35
CA ARG A 633 16.22 30.57 22.85
C ARG A 633 17.24 31.36 22.06
N ASN A 634 16.77 32.43 21.41
CA ASN A 634 17.61 33.46 20.76
C ASN A 634 18.72 32.85 19.89
N MET A 635 18.38 31.87 19.05
CA MET A 635 19.34 31.11 18.25
C MET A 635 19.49 31.73 16.86
N SER A 636 20.73 31.87 16.40
CA SER A 636 21.10 32.28 15.04
C SER A 636 21.27 31.10 14.07
N LYS A 637 21.55 29.89 14.58
CA LYS A 637 21.76 28.67 13.79
C LYS A 637 21.18 27.43 14.45
N GLN A 638 20.93 26.36 13.69
CA GLN A 638 20.45 25.09 14.24
C GLN A 638 21.59 24.34 14.94
N HIS A 639 21.29 23.66 16.06
CA HIS A 639 22.22 22.76 16.74
C HIS A 639 21.61 21.37 16.90
N LEU A 640 22.38 20.33 16.56
CA LEU A 640 21.96 18.93 16.64
C LEU A 640 21.52 18.52 18.05
N GLY A 641 22.12 19.11 19.09
CA GLY A 641 21.70 18.87 20.48
C GLY A 641 20.25 19.28 20.76
N CYS A 642 19.70 20.23 20.01
CA CYS A 642 18.30 20.65 20.12
C CYS A 642 17.35 19.67 19.42
N ASP A 643 17.82 18.99 18.39
CA ASP A 643 17.02 18.07 17.61
C ASP A 643 16.82 16.75 18.39
N ALA A 644 15.75 16.04 18.06
CA ALA A 644 15.48 14.73 18.61
C ALA A 644 16.52 13.70 18.15
N SER A 645 16.81 12.76 19.04
CA SER A 645 17.75 11.66 18.79
C SER A 645 16.99 10.45 18.23
N ILE A 646 17.58 9.75 17.25
CA ILE A 646 17.09 8.43 16.82
C ILE A 646 17.44 7.31 17.81
N ASN A 647 18.34 7.59 18.76
CA ASN A 647 18.73 6.67 19.82
C ASN A 647 17.81 6.81 21.04
N THR A 648 17.89 5.83 21.94
CA THR A 648 17.06 5.76 23.15
C THR A 648 17.32 6.84 24.19
N THR A 649 18.45 7.54 24.10
CA THR A 649 18.85 8.60 25.02
C THR A 649 18.48 9.97 24.47
N GLY A 650 17.90 10.82 25.32
CA GLY A 650 17.63 12.21 25.00
C GLY A 650 18.91 13.05 24.95
N ASN A 651 18.88 14.14 24.19
CA ASN A 651 20.01 15.02 24.03
C ASN A 651 20.16 16.01 25.21
N ALA A 652 21.36 16.53 25.39
CA ALA A 652 21.68 17.53 26.41
C ALA A 652 21.22 18.95 26.06
N GLY A 653 21.02 19.26 24.77
CA GLY A 653 20.76 20.62 24.29
C GLY A 653 22.04 21.36 23.92
N TYR A 654 21.96 22.68 23.84
CA TYR A 654 23.08 23.56 23.51
C TYR A 654 23.22 24.65 24.57
N ASN A 655 24.48 24.92 24.95
CA ASN A 655 24.85 25.92 25.96
C ASN A 655 24.17 25.67 27.32
N THR A 656 24.08 24.39 27.70
CA THR A 656 23.55 23.90 28.98
C THR A 656 24.71 23.50 29.90
N LEU A 657 24.94 24.26 30.96
CA LEU A 657 25.90 23.89 32.00
C LEU A 657 25.37 22.63 32.73
N LEU A 658 26.10 21.52 32.62
CA LEU A 658 25.97 20.33 33.49
C LEU A 658 24.70 19.47 33.36
N GLY A 659 23.85 19.68 32.34
CA GLY A 659 22.63 18.89 32.13
C GLY A 659 22.78 17.76 31.11
N THR A 660 22.30 16.56 31.44
CA THR A 660 22.20 15.41 30.51
C THR A 660 20.74 15.16 30.12
N GLY A 661 20.51 14.71 28.89
CA GLY A 661 19.21 14.15 28.54
C GLY A 661 18.93 12.88 29.33
N GLY A 662 17.67 12.48 29.36
CA GLY A 662 17.23 11.26 30.02
C GLY A 662 17.76 10.02 29.30
N SER A 663 17.99 8.96 30.06
CA SER A 663 18.37 7.64 29.57
C SER A 663 17.46 6.58 30.18
N SER A 664 17.51 5.35 29.66
CA SER A 664 16.79 4.20 30.22
C SER A 664 15.29 4.48 30.42
N ARG A 665 14.65 5.12 29.44
CA ARG A 665 13.22 5.49 29.42
C ARG A 665 12.81 6.62 30.36
N ARG A 666 13.74 7.29 31.04
CA ARG A 666 13.45 8.34 32.02
C ARG A 666 13.35 9.71 31.36
N GLY A 667 12.65 10.63 32.05
CA GLY A 667 12.60 12.04 31.68
C GLY A 667 13.98 12.70 31.73
N GLY A 668 14.10 13.81 31.01
CA GLY A 668 15.32 14.60 30.94
C GLY A 668 15.56 15.43 32.19
N ASN A 669 16.83 15.77 32.43
CA ASN A 669 17.21 16.65 33.53
C ASN A 669 16.96 18.12 33.18
N THR A 670 17.39 18.99 34.08
CA THR A 670 17.53 20.44 33.86
C THR A 670 18.82 20.87 34.57
N PRO A 671 19.54 21.87 34.03
CA PRO A 671 20.61 22.53 34.78
C PRO A 671 20.06 23.03 36.12
N ASP A 672 20.83 22.82 37.21
CA ASP A 672 20.52 23.28 38.58
C ASP A 672 20.75 24.80 38.74
N ASP A 673 20.20 25.56 37.79
CA ASP A 673 20.22 27.01 37.71
C ASP A 673 18.77 27.50 37.84
N HIS A 674 18.52 28.47 38.72
CA HIS A 674 17.18 28.95 39.08
C HIS A 674 16.35 29.60 37.94
N LYS A 675 16.80 29.56 36.67
CA LYS A 675 16.07 30.13 35.52
C LYS A 675 16.11 29.24 34.25
N SER A 676 16.41 27.95 34.40
CA SER A 676 16.36 26.95 33.32
C SER A 676 14.93 26.57 32.92
N GLY A 677 14.77 26.02 31.72
CA GLY A 677 13.52 25.38 31.28
C GLY A 677 13.38 23.95 31.84
N GLY A 678 12.16 23.41 31.82
CA GLY A 678 11.91 22.04 32.31
C GLY A 678 12.45 20.97 31.36
N GLY A 679 12.86 19.83 31.93
CA GLY A 679 13.20 18.64 31.14
C GLY A 679 11.99 18.02 30.45
N GLY A 680 12.20 17.33 29.34
CA GLY A 680 11.16 16.55 28.68
C GLY A 680 10.78 15.29 29.46
N GLY A 681 9.55 14.83 29.32
CA GLY A 681 9.07 13.54 29.83
C GLY A 681 9.65 12.38 29.01
N GLY A 682 9.95 11.28 29.69
CA GLY A 682 10.32 10.01 29.07
C GLY A 682 9.13 9.05 29.01
N PHE A 683 9.39 7.80 28.66
CA PHE A 683 8.35 6.77 28.67
C PHE A 683 7.90 6.43 30.10
N LEU A 684 8.85 6.25 31.04
CA LEU A 684 8.58 5.79 32.40
C LEU A 684 8.36 6.92 33.42
N SER A 685 8.96 8.09 33.22
CA SER A 685 8.95 9.15 34.22
C SER A 685 8.84 10.55 33.62
N ASN A 686 8.36 11.47 34.45
CA ASN A 686 8.35 12.90 34.17
C ASN A 686 9.78 13.45 34.00
N GLY A 687 9.90 14.55 33.26
CA GLY A 687 11.10 15.37 33.21
C GLY A 687 11.32 16.15 34.51
N LYS A 688 12.58 16.47 34.81
CA LYS A 688 12.93 17.24 36.00
C LYS A 688 12.36 18.67 35.89
N THR A 689 11.68 19.10 36.95
CA THR A 689 11.25 20.49 37.12
C THR A 689 12.41 21.31 37.65
N ALA A 690 12.69 22.45 37.02
CA ALA A 690 13.78 23.33 37.40
C ALA A 690 13.44 24.09 38.69
N PRO A 691 14.35 24.14 39.68
CA PRO A 691 14.13 24.84 40.94
C PRO A 691 14.12 26.36 40.73
N GLY A 692 13.45 27.14 41.58
CA GLY A 692 13.48 28.61 41.51
C GLY A 692 13.21 29.27 42.87
N ASN A 693 13.68 30.51 43.04
CA ASN A 693 13.71 31.20 44.34
C ASN A 693 12.33 31.39 44.99
N ASN A 694 11.27 31.55 44.19
CA ASN A 694 9.88 31.75 44.66
C ASN A 694 8.91 30.76 43.96
N GLY A 695 9.38 29.55 43.66
CA GLY A 695 8.63 28.52 42.91
C GLY A 695 9.39 28.02 41.65
N PRO A 696 8.89 26.96 40.98
CA PRO A 696 9.61 26.28 39.91
C PRO A 696 9.89 27.18 38.71
N SER A 697 11.10 27.09 38.14
CA SER A 697 11.51 27.98 37.05
C SER A 697 11.11 27.49 35.65
N GLY A 698 11.03 26.18 35.49
CA GLY A 698 10.56 25.50 34.30
C GLY A 698 9.94 24.18 34.70
N LYS A 699 8.75 23.86 34.19
CA LYS A 699 8.02 22.64 34.56
C LYS A 699 8.40 21.51 33.63
N GLY A 700 8.79 20.38 34.21
CA GLY A 700 9.08 19.18 33.44
C GLY A 700 7.81 18.65 32.76
N GLY A 701 7.95 18.11 31.56
CA GLY A 701 6.85 17.38 30.90
C GLY A 701 6.55 16.07 31.62
N LYS A 702 5.28 15.67 31.65
CA LYS A 702 4.89 14.36 32.17
C LYS A 702 5.34 13.25 31.21
N GLY A 703 5.75 12.12 31.75
CA GLY A 703 6.10 10.95 30.95
C GLY A 703 4.86 10.30 30.32
N TYR A 704 5.06 9.42 29.34
CA TYR A 704 3.96 8.74 28.65
C TYR A 704 3.04 7.99 29.62
N LEU A 705 3.60 7.19 30.54
CA LEU A 705 2.84 6.48 31.56
C LEU A 705 2.16 7.40 32.60
N GLN A 706 2.49 8.70 32.61
CA GLN A 706 1.85 9.72 33.43
C GLN A 706 0.88 10.61 32.63
N GLY A 707 0.48 10.16 31.42
CA GLY A 707 -0.48 10.84 30.55
C GLY A 707 0.14 11.79 29.52
N GLY A 708 1.48 11.90 29.46
CA GLY A 708 2.19 12.63 28.40
C GLY A 708 1.92 14.13 28.35
N GLU A 709 1.35 14.73 29.39
CA GLU A 709 1.10 16.17 29.44
C GLU A 709 2.39 16.98 29.25
N GLY A 710 2.34 18.00 28.40
CA GLY A 710 3.45 18.95 28.27
C GLY A 710 3.66 19.73 29.57
N GLY A 711 4.88 20.16 29.82
CA GLY A 711 5.21 21.00 30.96
C GLY A 711 4.40 22.30 30.93
N GLU A 712 3.97 22.75 32.11
CA GLU A 712 3.14 23.94 32.29
C GLU A 712 3.76 25.14 31.56
N TYR A 713 2.91 25.93 30.89
CA TYR A 713 3.23 26.99 29.93
C TYR A 713 4.15 26.54 28.77
N GLN A 714 3.53 26.33 27.62
CA GLN A 714 4.18 26.21 26.30
C GLN A 714 4.92 24.91 25.97
N GLY A 715 5.01 23.93 26.89
CA GLY A 715 5.43 22.58 26.54
C GLY A 715 4.38 21.87 25.67
N GLY A 716 4.82 21.14 24.65
CA GLY A 716 3.93 20.34 23.80
C GLY A 716 3.49 19.05 24.48
N PHE A 717 2.22 18.67 24.34
CA PHE A 717 1.72 17.35 24.70
C PHE A 717 2.56 16.24 24.03
N GLY A 718 2.75 15.11 24.70
CA GLY A 718 3.82 14.15 24.43
C GLY A 718 5.05 14.37 25.30
N GLY A 719 4.91 15.10 26.42
CA GLY A 719 5.96 15.30 27.41
C GLY A 719 6.98 16.38 27.08
N GLY A 720 6.69 17.33 26.18
CA GLY A 720 7.57 18.47 25.95
C GLY A 720 7.71 19.34 27.20
N GLY A 721 8.92 19.65 27.62
CA GLY A 721 9.22 20.51 28.76
C GLY A 721 8.70 21.94 28.58
N GLY A 722 8.19 22.51 29.67
CA GLY A 722 7.60 23.85 29.70
C GLY A 722 8.50 24.87 30.39
N LEU A 723 7.98 26.09 30.51
CA LEU A 723 8.65 27.24 31.14
C LEU A 723 7.73 27.87 32.19
N TYR A 724 8.25 28.60 33.17
CA TYR A 724 7.38 29.34 34.12
C TYR A 724 7.33 30.84 33.81
N LYS A 725 6.25 31.53 34.21
CA LYS A 725 5.82 32.90 33.82
C LYS A 725 6.93 33.98 33.67
N SER A 726 8.05 33.90 34.39
CA SER A 726 9.15 34.89 34.37
C SER A 726 10.51 34.36 33.86
N ASN A 727 10.59 33.09 33.44
CA ASN A 727 11.87 32.43 33.15
C ASN A 727 12.35 32.47 31.71
N LYS A 728 13.67 32.26 31.57
CA LYS A 728 14.45 32.54 30.37
C LYS A 728 14.82 31.27 29.58
N GLY A 729 14.97 30.12 30.22
CA GLY A 729 15.41 28.88 29.54
C GLY A 729 14.36 28.23 28.65
N ALA A 730 14.81 27.36 27.75
CA ALA A 730 13.96 26.64 26.79
C ALA A 730 13.64 25.22 27.27
N GLY A 731 12.50 24.66 26.87
CA GLY A 731 12.08 23.33 27.33
C GLY A 731 12.75 22.17 26.59
N GLY A 732 13.00 21.05 27.27
CA GLY A 732 13.47 19.82 26.62
C GLY A 732 12.37 19.10 25.83
N GLY A 733 12.71 18.37 24.77
CA GLY A 733 11.75 17.58 23.99
C GLY A 733 11.31 16.30 24.71
N GLY A 734 10.05 15.88 24.54
CA GLY A 734 9.56 14.60 25.07
C GLY A 734 9.97 13.41 24.19
N GLY A 735 9.90 12.18 24.69
CA GLY A 735 10.23 11.00 23.88
C GLY A 735 10.32 9.69 24.67
N TYR A 736 10.98 8.69 24.10
CA TYR A 736 11.29 7.44 24.80
C TYR A 736 12.09 7.72 26.07
N SER A 737 13.08 8.60 25.95
CA SER A 737 13.67 9.33 27.09
C SER A 737 13.56 10.82 26.82
N GLY A 738 13.40 11.63 27.86
CA GLY A 738 13.21 13.07 27.70
C GLY A 738 14.51 13.83 27.42
N GLY A 739 14.46 14.92 26.68
CA GLY A 739 15.59 15.82 26.48
C GLY A 739 15.81 16.75 27.67
N ASN A 740 17.04 17.24 27.84
CA ASN A 740 17.39 18.12 28.94
C ASN A 740 16.77 19.53 28.80
N GLY A 741 16.50 20.20 29.91
CA GLY A 741 16.08 21.60 29.94
C GLY A 741 17.20 22.56 29.49
N GLY A 742 16.85 23.60 28.73
CA GLY A 742 17.77 24.62 28.25
C GLY A 742 18.10 25.69 29.29
N GLY A 743 19.32 26.22 29.25
CA GLY A 743 19.79 27.30 30.11
C GLY A 743 19.27 28.69 29.70
N LYS A 744 19.67 29.74 30.44
CA LYS A 744 19.16 31.13 30.27
C LYS A 744 20.08 32.11 29.53
N LYS A 745 21.36 31.76 29.36
CA LYS A 745 22.40 32.67 28.87
C LYS A 745 22.52 32.59 27.35
N GLY A 746 22.64 33.74 26.69
CA GLY A 746 22.89 33.84 25.24
C GLY A 746 21.95 33.00 24.37
N GLU A 747 22.53 32.45 23.30
CA GLU A 747 21.91 31.42 22.47
C GLU A 747 21.95 30.08 23.21
N SER A 748 20.80 29.41 23.33
CA SER A 748 20.69 28.11 23.99
C SER A 748 19.45 27.36 23.53
N CYS A 749 19.42 26.05 23.76
CA CYS A 749 18.24 25.24 23.53
C CYS A 749 18.12 24.11 24.55
N GLY A 750 16.89 23.65 24.76
CA GLY A 750 16.66 22.36 25.40
C GLY A 750 17.10 21.23 24.48
N GLY A 751 17.44 20.09 25.06
CA GLY A 751 17.75 18.89 24.29
C GLY A 751 16.51 18.27 23.65
N GLY A 752 16.65 17.67 22.48
CA GLY A 752 15.59 16.83 21.91
C GLY A 752 15.45 15.49 22.63
N GLY A 753 14.25 14.89 22.57
CA GLY A 753 13.97 13.59 23.17
C GLY A 753 14.63 12.43 22.43
N GLY A 754 14.80 11.31 23.13
CA GLY A 754 15.24 10.04 22.55
C GLY A 754 14.08 9.30 21.87
N SER A 755 14.42 8.44 20.91
CA SER A 755 13.49 7.63 20.13
C SER A 755 13.67 6.13 20.40
N PHE A 756 12.75 5.31 19.91
CA PHE A 756 12.79 3.86 20.05
C PHE A 756 12.07 3.19 18.87
N ASN A 757 12.60 2.08 18.38
CA ASN A 757 11.99 1.31 17.31
C ASN A 757 12.35 -0.17 17.48
N ASN A 758 11.34 -1.01 17.72
CA ASN A 758 11.50 -2.46 17.86
C ASN A 758 11.00 -3.23 16.63
N GLY A 759 10.73 -2.53 15.51
CA GLY A 759 10.25 -3.14 14.28
C GLY A 759 11.40 -3.66 13.41
N THR A 760 11.06 -4.47 12.42
CA THR A 760 11.98 -4.85 11.32
C THR A 760 12.00 -3.76 10.23
N ASN A 761 12.89 -3.87 9.25
CA ASN A 761 12.98 -2.95 8.09
C ASN A 761 13.01 -1.46 8.50
N GLN A 762 13.87 -1.14 9.47
CA GLN A 762 13.91 0.18 10.08
C GLN A 762 14.45 1.25 9.13
N GLN A 763 13.79 2.40 9.10
CA GLN A 763 14.27 3.62 8.44
C GLN A 763 14.07 4.78 9.42
N ASN A 764 15.15 5.16 10.09
CA ASN A 764 15.10 6.17 11.15
C ASN A 764 15.89 7.39 10.72
N GLU A 765 15.28 8.56 10.85
CA GLU A 765 15.86 9.84 10.47
C GLU A 765 15.76 10.79 11.65
N CYS A 766 16.91 11.26 12.11
CA CYS A 766 16.94 12.31 13.12
C CYS A 766 16.52 13.63 12.46
N CYS A 767 15.90 14.50 13.25
CA CYS A 767 15.76 15.90 12.87
C CYS A 767 14.91 16.16 11.60
N TYR A 768 13.83 15.39 11.41
CA TYR A 768 12.93 15.45 10.25
C TYR A 768 11.90 16.60 10.34
N ASN A 769 11.17 16.69 11.46
CA ASN A 769 10.04 17.60 11.59
C ASN A 769 10.45 18.96 12.16
N SER A 770 10.46 20.00 11.34
CA SER A 770 11.02 21.31 11.72
C SER A 770 10.01 22.32 12.27
N ASN A 771 8.72 22.16 12.01
CA ASN A 771 7.77 23.21 12.36
C ASN A 771 6.34 22.73 12.63
N GLU A 772 6.09 21.42 12.64
CA GLU A 772 4.75 20.85 12.77
C GLU A 772 4.58 20.08 14.09
N HIS A 773 3.33 19.65 14.32
CA HIS A 773 3.01 18.61 15.29
C HIS A 773 3.57 17.27 14.82
N GLY A 774 3.57 16.29 15.71
CA GLY A 774 3.84 14.91 15.33
C GLY A 774 2.75 14.33 14.43
N ARG A 775 3.01 13.13 13.92
CA ARG A 775 2.08 12.36 13.10
C ARG A 775 2.42 10.87 13.21
N VAL A 776 1.44 10.00 13.06
CA VAL A 776 1.67 8.57 12.86
C VAL A 776 0.97 8.12 11.59
N ILE A 777 1.64 7.32 10.78
CA ILE A 777 1.07 6.69 9.59
C ILE A 777 1.22 5.18 9.78
N ILE A 778 0.12 4.44 9.67
CA ILE A 778 0.08 2.98 9.78
C ILE A 778 -0.47 2.42 8.47
N THR A 779 0.34 1.66 7.74
CA THR A 779 -0.02 1.08 6.46
C THR A 779 -0.01 -0.45 6.56
N PHE A 780 -1.09 -1.11 6.12
CA PHE A 780 -1.14 -2.57 6.02
C PHE A 780 -0.31 -3.05 4.83
N ILE A 781 0.49 -4.09 5.02
CA ILE A 781 1.34 -4.67 3.96
C ILE A 781 0.73 -5.98 3.45
N GLN A 782 0.54 -6.98 4.33
CA GLN A 782 0.09 -8.33 3.95
C GLN A 782 -0.40 -9.18 5.13
#